data_AF-A0A4R2Z239-F1
#
_entry.id   AF-A0A4R2Z239-F1
#
_cell.length_a   1.000
_cell.length_b   1.000
_cell.length_c   1.000
_cell.angle_alpha   90.00
_cell.angle_beta   90.00
_cell.angle_gamma   90.00
#
_symmetry.space_group_name_H-M   'P 1'
#
loop_
_entity.id
_entity.type
_entity.pdbx_description
1 polymer ?
#
loop_
_entity_poly.entity_id
_entity_poly.type
_entity_poly.pdbx_seq_one_letter_code
_entity_poly.pdbx_strand_id
1 'polypeptide(L)'
;MRLNKLTAAILFSAIGFPIISSAATVAGNDETNTFSGLDYSMMITKDGGHTWTAYTEASQNNFPGTVLAEVAPKQELAIISEDYDPNRTYKGGDTVRFLGYYWTAQWWVDQGISPGTDPVWKSGDAINIKPYATFQFTPYTGQNAIDLQTREKARVAAERKVIGYFPEWGVYEAHNFFTPDKVDYSGLTHLNYGFAVVKDGVVTMHDTDKAPSLIKDLDKRTEAANVAHMISVGGWNNSQEGVFENATATDAGLEKLANSMVSYMAQWNFDGLDIDWEYPDTEAEKAQFTKLIQSLRSKLDAQGLKDDKYYQLSAAVTTNHNNIQYINPAVTAPLLDSVNVMAYDIHGAFDPLTGHNAPLYENSHDEDKELNVADTMTAYVETWQVPKAKLMMGIPYYGRGWGHVPGTEIVAGLPGMFNTGAATVKGAWDDGDQLTGTNPWYVLKQKLSSGDYTRYWDSESHVPYLYSETKQEFLTYDDPQSIREKVDFINAQGFGGAILWDISGDTPEHELGNIVKALVTTPLPTPDPTPDPTPDPKPVISVIGSVKDFSVVIKNGTPSVHLTLDRAAHEAKNMNYTIQINNKFYGKSQNGECTDHAIKDVNDAANTVTCSWTPTLNQGDELYLYNYSNGVTTPIETIKLDKEQMARAEIAGELISFDMAIQNGQPALVLTETDNAYRSYGNYTIQLNGKFVGKSQKSSIMNGSVAIDDASQTVKGTWKPTMRVGDEIKLYRYKDGLQVDIVTMTLTDELLSSGGNIYKVFDTETTPQPEPTPEPTPEPTPEPTPEPTPVTGLKATLFQNGGYTGDSLDITGDIACLTGVKMKNGFEANDEVSSVTIPESSLGIRLFSDCQFKGTTHIYNYDKTQSKYDMTRIGIDMNKAASSVQVVKAIGYTESFYRGDWVNIMGDTPLLDGGYEYWEYMPNFGGKMSSVKVAEGYTARVYDKRDYQGSYIDVKSGEMIPDLSNRSFDNKALSIKFFIDKAK
;
A
#
# COMPACT_ATOMS: atom_id res chain seq x y z
N MET A 1 -10.69 -42.81 69.86
CA MET A 1 -11.90 -43.16 70.66
C MET A 1 -12.96 -43.62 69.66
N ARG A 2 -13.15 -44.94 69.49
CA ARG A 2 -14.35 -45.71 69.93
C ARG A 2 -15.68 -45.05 69.48
N LEU A 3 -16.61 -45.68 68.76
CA LEU A 3 -16.88 -47.09 68.44
C LEU A 3 -18.13 -47.14 67.51
N ASN A 4 -18.21 -48.10 66.57
CA ASN A 4 -19.40 -48.95 66.27
C ASN A 4 -20.74 -48.32 65.81
N LYS A 5 -21.58 -48.87 64.92
CA LYS A 5 -21.81 -50.23 64.40
C LYS A 5 -22.98 -50.19 63.39
N LEU A 6 -22.95 -51.13 62.43
CA LEU A 6 -24.08 -51.94 61.89
C LEU A 6 -25.09 -51.39 60.84
N THR A 7 -25.04 -52.11 59.70
CA THR A 7 -26.13 -52.67 58.86
C THR A 7 -26.73 -51.88 57.70
N ALA A 8 -26.54 -52.47 56.52
CA ALA A 8 -27.27 -52.25 55.27
C ALA A 8 -28.71 -52.78 55.34
N ALA A 9 -29.65 -52.10 54.66
CA ALA A 9 -30.31 -52.58 53.44
C ALA A 9 -31.71 -51.94 53.21
N ILE A 10 -31.92 -51.49 51.95
CA ILE A 10 -33.16 -51.62 51.13
C ILE A 10 -34.23 -50.49 51.09
N LEU A 11 -34.26 -49.86 49.89
CA LEU A 11 -35.36 -49.43 49.01
C LEU A 11 -36.13 -48.09 49.16
N PHE A 12 -36.02 -47.33 48.04
CA PHE A 12 -36.93 -46.42 47.31
C PHE A 12 -37.16 -44.94 47.65
N SER A 13 -37.16 -44.20 46.53
CA SER A 13 -37.68 -42.86 46.21
C SER A 13 -36.93 -41.63 46.75
N ALA A 14 -36.01 -41.12 45.94
CA ALA A 14 -35.70 -39.69 45.92
C ALA A 14 -36.10 -39.14 44.54
N ILE A 15 -37.03 -38.19 44.56
CA ILE A 15 -37.48 -37.39 43.43
C ILE A 15 -36.28 -36.56 42.96
N GLY A 16 -35.65 -37.00 41.87
CA GLY A 16 -34.71 -36.18 41.12
C GLY A 16 -35.49 -35.37 40.09
N PHE A 17 -35.66 -34.07 40.33
CA PHE A 17 -36.04 -33.15 39.27
C PHE A 17 -34.99 -33.25 38.14
N PRO A 18 -35.39 -33.34 36.87
CA PRO A 18 -34.44 -33.18 35.78
C PRO A 18 -33.90 -31.75 35.89
N ILE A 19 -32.57 -31.63 36.05
CA ILE A 19 -31.87 -30.40 35.72
C ILE A 19 -32.08 -30.25 34.22
N ILE A 20 -33.01 -29.39 33.84
CA ILE A 20 -33.13 -28.90 32.47
C ILE A 20 -31.85 -28.12 32.25
N SER A 21 -30.84 -28.72 31.59
CA SER A 21 -29.78 -27.92 31.00
C SER A 21 -30.48 -27.07 29.93
N SER A 22 -30.54 -25.76 30.14
CA SER A 22 -30.91 -24.84 29.07
C SER A 22 -30.03 -25.17 27.87
N ALA A 23 -30.63 -25.66 26.78
CA ALA A 23 -29.91 -25.81 25.52
C ALA A 23 -29.26 -24.46 25.22
N ALA A 24 -27.94 -24.42 25.06
CA ALA A 24 -27.26 -23.21 24.61
C ALA A 24 -27.87 -22.86 23.25
N THR A 25 -28.53 -21.70 23.17
CA THR A 25 -29.07 -21.19 21.91
C THR A 25 -27.90 -20.83 21.01
N VAL A 26 -27.80 -21.46 19.84
CA VAL A 26 -26.84 -21.06 18.81
C VAL A 26 -27.17 -19.64 18.37
N ALA A 27 -26.21 -18.73 18.45
CA ALA A 27 -26.41 -17.32 18.11
C ALA A 27 -25.18 -16.74 17.44
N GLY A 28 -25.38 -16.03 16.32
CA GLY A 28 -24.31 -15.33 15.60
C GLY A 28 -23.92 -14.04 16.32
N ASN A 29 -22.64 -13.69 16.24
CA ASN A 29 -22.07 -12.45 16.74
C ASN A 29 -21.25 -11.77 15.63
N ASP A 30 -21.82 -10.70 15.08
CA ASP A 30 -21.26 -9.91 13.98
C ASP A 30 -19.94 -9.20 14.36
N GLU A 31 -19.74 -8.85 15.63
CA GLU A 31 -18.49 -8.20 16.07
C GLU A 31 -17.28 -9.13 15.96
N THR A 32 -17.54 -10.44 16.02
CA THR A 32 -16.52 -11.49 15.99
C THR A 32 -16.60 -12.37 14.73
N ASN A 33 -17.61 -12.14 13.88
CA ASN A 33 -17.99 -13.02 12.77
C ASN A 33 -17.99 -14.53 13.13
N THR A 34 -18.56 -14.86 14.30
CA THR A 34 -18.64 -16.25 14.80
C THR A 34 -20.03 -16.59 15.32
N PHE A 35 -20.35 -17.89 15.41
CA PHE A 35 -21.47 -18.40 16.20
C PHE A 35 -21.01 -18.81 17.60
N SER A 36 -21.81 -18.45 18.61
CA SER A 36 -21.74 -19.07 19.93
C SER A 36 -22.56 -20.36 19.96
N GLY A 37 -22.13 -21.33 20.78
CA GLY A 37 -22.87 -22.58 21.02
C GLY A 37 -22.75 -23.66 19.94
N LEU A 38 -21.78 -23.56 19.02
CA LEU A 38 -21.47 -24.64 18.08
C LEU A 38 -20.90 -25.87 18.79
N ASP A 39 -21.26 -27.07 18.31
CA ASP A 39 -20.66 -28.34 18.71
C ASP A 39 -20.56 -29.32 17.52
N TYR A 40 -19.78 -30.40 17.70
CA TYR A 40 -19.49 -31.37 16.62
C TYR A 40 -20.66 -32.22 16.14
N SER A 41 -21.85 -32.07 16.74
CA SER A 41 -23.10 -32.66 16.23
C SER A 41 -23.77 -31.77 15.18
N MET A 42 -23.17 -30.63 14.86
CA MET A 42 -23.70 -29.64 13.92
C MET A 42 -23.00 -29.68 12.56
N MET A 43 -23.68 -29.13 11.55
CA MET A 43 -23.13 -28.75 10.27
C MET A 43 -23.42 -27.26 10.03
N ILE A 44 -22.54 -26.61 9.28
CA ILE A 44 -22.62 -25.19 8.97
C ILE A 44 -22.68 -25.00 7.45
N THR A 45 -23.27 -23.90 7.03
CA THR A 45 -23.24 -23.40 5.65
C THR A 45 -22.79 -21.94 5.66
N LYS A 46 -22.08 -21.54 4.61
CA LYS A 46 -21.65 -20.15 4.36
C LYS A 46 -22.36 -19.53 3.14
N ASP A 47 -23.30 -20.25 2.54
CA ASP A 47 -23.91 -19.89 1.26
C ASP A 47 -25.42 -20.08 1.30
N GLY A 48 -26.07 -19.84 2.45
CA GLY A 48 -27.52 -19.96 2.57
C GLY A 48 -28.04 -21.38 2.33
N GLY A 49 -27.20 -22.40 2.56
CA GLY A 49 -27.54 -23.81 2.46
C GLY A 49 -27.26 -24.45 1.10
N HIS A 50 -26.62 -23.76 0.14
CA HIS A 50 -26.20 -24.33 -1.15
C HIS A 50 -25.06 -25.37 -1.01
N THR A 51 -24.29 -25.31 0.07
CA THR A 51 -23.34 -26.34 0.50
C THR A 51 -23.36 -26.46 2.02
N TRP A 52 -23.10 -27.67 2.53
CA TRP A 52 -23.04 -27.94 3.97
C TRP A 52 -21.73 -28.62 4.33
N THR A 53 -21.10 -28.15 5.41
CA THR A 53 -19.87 -28.74 5.95
C THR A 53 -20.10 -29.18 7.38
N ALA A 54 -19.61 -30.37 7.74
CA ALA A 54 -19.63 -30.80 9.13
C ALA A 54 -18.78 -29.85 9.99
N TYR A 55 -19.31 -29.41 11.13
CA TYR A 55 -18.49 -28.68 12.10
C TYR A 55 -17.62 -29.67 12.85
N THR A 56 -16.31 -29.58 12.67
CA THR A 56 -15.29 -30.51 13.15
C THR A 56 -14.16 -29.84 13.93
N GLU A 57 -13.98 -28.53 13.76
CA GLU A 57 -12.91 -27.78 14.43
C GLU A 57 -13.25 -26.30 14.61
N ALA A 58 -12.59 -25.65 15.59
CA ALA A 58 -12.90 -24.28 15.98
C ALA A 58 -12.62 -23.25 14.88
N SER A 59 -11.62 -23.48 14.04
CA SER A 59 -11.24 -22.66 12.88
C SER A 59 -12.38 -22.47 11.87
N GLN A 60 -13.31 -23.42 11.78
CA GLN A 60 -14.48 -23.31 10.91
C GLN A 60 -15.52 -22.31 11.40
N ASN A 61 -15.44 -21.90 12.68
CA ASN A 61 -16.32 -20.88 13.26
C ASN A 61 -15.80 -19.47 12.98
N ASN A 62 -15.72 -19.14 11.69
CA ASN A 62 -15.29 -17.85 11.20
C ASN A 62 -16.03 -17.57 9.88
N PHE A 63 -16.79 -16.48 9.85
CA PHE A 63 -17.69 -16.10 8.76
C PHE A 63 -17.36 -14.68 8.25
N PRO A 64 -16.13 -14.46 7.76
CA PRO A 64 -15.69 -13.15 7.28
C PRO A 64 -16.50 -12.68 6.07
N GLY A 65 -16.79 -11.38 6.00
CA GLY A 65 -17.47 -10.75 4.88
C GLY A 65 -18.99 -10.81 4.97
N THR A 66 -19.67 -10.67 3.83
CA THR A 66 -21.14 -10.75 3.78
C THR A 66 -21.59 -12.20 3.58
N VAL A 67 -21.82 -12.92 4.68
CA VAL A 67 -22.10 -14.36 4.66
C VAL A 67 -23.48 -14.65 5.25
N LEU A 68 -24.35 -15.28 4.46
CA LEU A 68 -25.59 -15.87 4.99
C LEU A 68 -25.25 -17.25 5.56
N ALA A 69 -25.01 -17.31 6.86
CA ALA A 69 -24.59 -18.52 7.53
C ALA A 69 -25.77 -19.18 8.24
N GLU A 70 -25.84 -20.50 8.15
CA GLU A 70 -26.80 -21.30 8.91
C GLU A 70 -26.11 -22.43 9.64
N VAL A 71 -26.68 -22.80 10.78
CA VAL A 71 -26.20 -23.91 11.62
C VAL A 71 -27.34 -24.89 11.74
N ALA A 72 -27.11 -26.16 11.42
CA ALA A 72 -28.13 -27.22 11.46
C ALA A 72 -27.58 -28.49 12.14
N PRO A 73 -28.45 -29.42 12.57
CA PRO A 73 -28.00 -30.75 12.97
C PRO A 73 -27.24 -31.43 11.83
N LYS A 74 -26.13 -32.11 12.15
CA LYS A 74 -25.31 -32.82 11.16
C LYS A 74 -26.14 -33.86 10.41
N GLN A 75 -26.20 -33.73 9.07
CA GLN A 75 -26.87 -34.67 8.18
C GLN A 75 -25.92 -35.08 7.05
N GLU A 76 -25.56 -36.36 6.99
CA GLU A 76 -24.55 -36.87 6.04
C GLU A 76 -24.94 -36.59 4.59
N LEU A 77 -26.21 -36.85 4.22
CA LEU A 77 -26.70 -36.60 2.86
C LEU A 77 -26.62 -35.12 2.47
N ALA A 78 -26.80 -34.18 3.41
CA ALA A 78 -26.66 -32.76 3.12
C ALA A 78 -25.19 -32.38 2.88
N ILE A 79 -24.26 -32.96 3.64
CA ILE A 79 -22.82 -32.67 3.56
C ILE A 79 -22.21 -33.21 2.26
N ILE A 80 -22.62 -34.39 1.81
CA ILE A 80 -22.09 -35.01 0.59
C ILE A 80 -22.81 -34.55 -0.69
N SER A 81 -23.76 -33.62 -0.58
CA SER A 81 -24.57 -33.14 -1.69
C SER A 81 -24.38 -31.67 -1.95
N GLU A 82 -24.52 -31.29 -3.22
CA GLU A 82 -24.60 -29.90 -3.67
C GLU A 82 -25.88 -29.70 -4.49
N ASP A 83 -26.18 -28.46 -4.88
CA ASP A 83 -27.28 -28.21 -5.80
C ASP A 83 -26.98 -28.73 -7.20
N TYR A 84 -27.99 -29.26 -7.88
CA TYR A 84 -27.83 -29.73 -9.25
C TYR A 84 -27.44 -28.57 -10.19
N ASP A 85 -26.26 -28.69 -10.79
CA ASP A 85 -25.76 -27.85 -11.88
C ASP A 85 -25.99 -28.54 -13.24
N PRO A 86 -26.77 -27.96 -14.17
CA PRO A 86 -27.01 -28.54 -15.48
C PRO A 86 -25.78 -28.55 -16.40
N ASN A 87 -24.74 -27.78 -16.11
CA ASN A 87 -23.52 -27.73 -16.92
C ASN A 87 -22.44 -28.71 -16.45
N ARG A 88 -22.73 -29.49 -15.41
CA ARG A 88 -21.80 -30.46 -14.85
C ARG A 88 -22.12 -31.87 -15.31
N THR A 89 -21.09 -32.66 -15.55
CA THR A 89 -21.18 -34.12 -15.64
C THR A 89 -21.05 -34.73 -14.25
N TYR A 90 -21.80 -35.80 -13.99
CA TYR A 90 -21.77 -36.49 -12.71
C TYR A 90 -21.31 -37.93 -12.88
N LYS A 91 -20.54 -38.44 -11.93
CA LYS A 91 -20.12 -39.85 -11.90
C LYS A 91 -21.04 -40.65 -10.98
N GLY A 92 -21.05 -41.97 -11.16
CA GLY A 92 -21.81 -42.87 -10.30
C GLY A 92 -21.45 -42.68 -8.83
N GLY A 93 -22.47 -42.45 -7.99
CA GLY A 93 -22.34 -42.16 -6.57
C GLY A 93 -22.48 -40.68 -6.19
N ASP A 94 -22.31 -39.76 -7.14
CA ASP A 94 -22.50 -38.32 -6.88
C ASP A 94 -23.95 -38.07 -6.45
N THR A 95 -24.13 -37.25 -5.41
CA THR A 95 -25.45 -36.91 -4.86
C THR A 95 -25.71 -35.43 -5.01
N VAL A 96 -26.87 -35.07 -5.56
CA VAL A 96 -27.30 -33.68 -5.77
C VAL A 96 -28.64 -33.40 -5.11
N ARG A 97 -28.93 -32.14 -4.86
CA ARG A 97 -30.22 -31.63 -4.38
C ARG A 97 -30.95 -30.99 -5.53
N PHE A 98 -32.16 -31.48 -5.78
CA PHE A 98 -33.00 -30.96 -6.86
C PHE A 98 -34.48 -31.13 -6.54
N LEU A 99 -35.25 -30.05 -6.67
CA LEU A 99 -36.68 -29.99 -6.41
C LEU A 99 -37.11 -30.54 -5.04
N GLY A 100 -36.28 -30.32 -4.00
CA GLY A 100 -36.59 -30.73 -2.62
C GLY A 100 -36.25 -32.18 -2.27
N TYR A 101 -35.54 -32.90 -3.13
CA TYR A 101 -35.09 -34.28 -2.89
C TYR A 101 -33.59 -34.44 -3.14
N TYR A 102 -33.00 -35.43 -2.48
CA TYR A 102 -31.68 -35.93 -2.84
C TYR A 102 -31.79 -36.85 -4.06
N TRP A 103 -30.81 -36.78 -4.95
CA TRP A 103 -30.72 -37.64 -6.12
C TRP A 103 -29.31 -38.15 -6.26
N THR A 104 -29.16 -39.46 -6.45
CA THR A 104 -27.84 -40.09 -6.62
C THR A 104 -27.68 -40.56 -8.06
N ALA A 105 -26.61 -40.14 -8.71
CA ALA A 105 -26.22 -40.64 -10.02
C ALA A 105 -25.90 -42.13 -9.91
N GLN A 106 -26.60 -42.97 -10.66
CA GLN A 106 -26.39 -44.42 -10.64
C GLN A 106 -25.13 -44.82 -11.41
N TRP A 107 -24.81 -44.06 -12.46
CA TRP A 107 -23.62 -44.16 -13.29
C TRP A 107 -23.34 -42.77 -13.88
N TRP A 108 -22.58 -42.70 -14.97
CA TRP A 108 -22.26 -41.45 -15.67
C TRP A 108 -23.51 -40.67 -16.12
N VAL A 109 -23.58 -39.39 -15.79
CA VAL A 109 -24.60 -38.44 -16.22
C VAL A 109 -23.95 -37.36 -17.09
N ASP A 110 -24.40 -37.25 -18.34
CA ASP A 110 -24.00 -36.15 -19.23
C ASP A 110 -24.66 -34.83 -18.81
N GLN A 111 -24.03 -33.72 -19.21
CA GLN A 111 -24.55 -32.37 -18.96
C GLN A 111 -25.99 -32.22 -19.46
N GLY A 112 -26.81 -31.49 -18.72
CA GLY A 112 -28.20 -31.18 -19.03
C GLY A 112 -29.22 -32.25 -18.64
N ILE A 113 -28.80 -33.48 -18.30
CA ILE A 113 -29.71 -34.53 -17.85
C ILE A 113 -30.14 -34.29 -16.41
N SER A 114 -31.37 -33.82 -16.21
CA SER A 114 -31.87 -33.39 -14.90
C SER A 114 -32.36 -34.55 -14.03
N PRO A 115 -32.21 -34.47 -12.69
CA PRO A 115 -32.78 -35.47 -11.80
C PRO A 115 -34.30 -35.59 -11.94
N GLY A 116 -34.78 -36.83 -12.01
CA GLY A 116 -36.20 -37.14 -12.24
C GLY A 116 -36.64 -37.18 -13.71
N THR A 117 -35.80 -36.80 -14.67
CA THR A 117 -36.11 -36.92 -16.11
C THR A 117 -35.57 -38.19 -16.76
N ASP A 118 -34.55 -38.81 -16.16
CA ASP A 118 -33.87 -39.99 -16.71
C ASP A 118 -33.55 -41.02 -15.61
N PRO A 119 -33.61 -42.34 -15.89
CA PRO A 119 -33.29 -43.40 -14.93
C PRO A 119 -31.85 -43.41 -14.40
N VAL A 120 -30.92 -42.68 -15.03
CA VAL A 120 -29.56 -42.50 -14.49
C VAL A 120 -29.58 -41.85 -13.10
N TRP A 121 -30.63 -41.10 -12.77
CA TRP A 121 -30.83 -40.53 -11.45
C TRP A 121 -31.72 -41.41 -10.58
N LYS A 122 -31.17 -41.88 -9.46
CA LYS A 122 -31.95 -42.54 -8.42
C LYS A 122 -32.48 -41.50 -7.44
N SER A 123 -33.80 -41.42 -7.31
CA SER A 123 -34.45 -40.61 -6.28
C SER A 123 -34.10 -41.12 -4.87
N GLY A 124 -33.76 -40.18 -3.99
CA GLY A 124 -33.50 -40.39 -2.57
C GLY A 124 -34.55 -39.72 -1.69
N ASP A 125 -34.17 -39.48 -0.43
CA ASP A 125 -35.06 -38.91 0.58
C ASP A 125 -35.42 -37.44 0.29
N ALA A 126 -36.55 -36.98 0.84
CA ALA A 126 -36.89 -35.57 0.82
C ALA A 126 -35.92 -34.77 1.71
N ILE A 127 -35.54 -33.58 1.27
CA ILE A 127 -34.64 -32.69 2.01
C ILE A 127 -35.41 -32.11 3.20
N ASN A 128 -34.91 -32.34 4.42
CA ASN A 128 -35.50 -31.83 5.66
C ASN A 128 -34.41 -31.30 6.59
N ILE A 129 -33.79 -30.20 6.17
CA ILE A 129 -32.81 -29.46 6.96
C ILE A 129 -33.57 -28.38 7.74
N LYS A 130 -33.40 -28.39 9.07
CA LYS A 130 -33.98 -27.39 9.96
C LYS A 130 -32.85 -26.70 10.72
N PRO A 131 -32.43 -25.49 10.30
CA PRO A 131 -31.40 -24.76 10.98
C PRO A 131 -31.79 -24.46 12.45
N TYR A 132 -30.83 -24.62 13.35
CA TYR A 132 -30.87 -24.07 14.71
C TYR A 132 -30.79 -22.55 14.70
N ALA A 133 -30.00 -21.99 13.78
CA ALA A 133 -29.83 -20.55 13.60
C ALA A 133 -29.55 -20.23 12.13
N THR A 134 -30.03 -19.07 11.69
CA THR A 134 -29.65 -18.41 10.44
C THR A 134 -29.20 -17.00 10.83
N PHE A 135 -28.02 -16.58 10.40
CA PHE A 135 -27.46 -15.28 10.71
C PHE A 135 -26.79 -14.70 9.46
N GLN A 136 -27.01 -13.41 9.21
CA GLN A 136 -26.36 -12.69 8.13
C GLN A 136 -25.17 -11.95 8.74
N PHE A 137 -23.97 -12.48 8.54
CA PHE A 137 -22.75 -11.77 8.91
C PHE A 137 -22.49 -10.60 7.96
N THR A 138 -21.89 -9.56 8.51
CA THR A 138 -21.39 -8.40 7.76
C THR A 138 -19.88 -8.26 7.91
N PRO A 139 -19.20 -7.58 6.98
CA PRO A 139 -17.76 -7.36 7.07
C PRO A 139 -17.37 -6.63 8.35
N TYR A 140 -16.17 -6.90 8.88
CA TYR A 140 -15.63 -6.13 9.98
C TYR A 140 -15.61 -4.64 9.64
N THR A 141 -15.82 -3.81 10.66
CA THR A 141 -15.77 -2.34 10.52
C THR A 141 -14.79 -1.74 11.53
N GLY A 142 -14.35 -0.51 11.27
CA GLY A 142 -13.43 0.23 12.14
C GLY A 142 -12.11 -0.52 12.38
N GLN A 143 -11.65 -0.54 13.63
CA GLN A 143 -10.36 -1.11 14.01
C GLN A 143 -10.26 -2.62 13.75
N ASN A 144 -11.36 -3.38 13.87
CA ASN A 144 -11.32 -4.83 13.64
C ASN A 144 -10.97 -5.17 12.18
N ALA A 145 -11.50 -4.40 11.23
CA ALA A 145 -11.19 -4.58 9.80
C ALA A 145 -9.71 -4.28 9.52
N ILE A 146 -9.22 -3.21 10.13
CA ILE A 146 -7.84 -2.75 10.07
C ILE A 146 -6.87 -3.77 10.66
N ASP A 147 -7.22 -4.33 11.83
CA ASP A 147 -6.41 -5.31 12.55
C ASP A 147 -6.33 -6.62 11.76
N LEU A 148 -7.44 -7.04 11.15
CA LEU A 148 -7.46 -8.16 10.21
C LEU A 148 -6.49 -7.93 9.05
N GLN A 149 -6.61 -6.80 8.33
CA GLN A 149 -5.73 -6.49 7.20
C GLN A 149 -4.26 -6.47 7.63
N THR A 150 -3.96 -5.85 8.77
CA THR A 150 -2.59 -5.75 9.30
C THR A 150 -2.03 -7.11 9.66
N ARG A 151 -2.82 -7.95 10.35
CA ARG A 151 -2.41 -9.30 10.75
C ARG A 151 -2.19 -10.20 9.55
N GLU A 152 -3.12 -10.21 8.60
CA GLU A 152 -3.02 -11.08 7.41
C GLU A 152 -1.88 -10.64 6.49
N LYS A 153 -1.68 -9.32 6.31
CA LYS A 153 -0.50 -8.80 5.60
C LYS A 153 0.81 -9.23 6.27
N ALA A 154 0.88 -9.16 7.60
CA ALA A 154 2.07 -9.61 8.33
C ALA A 154 2.27 -11.13 8.21
N ARG A 155 1.18 -11.91 8.24
CA ARG A 155 1.21 -13.38 8.02
C ARG A 155 1.77 -13.71 6.64
N VAL A 156 1.24 -13.08 5.58
CA VAL A 156 1.71 -13.24 4.19
C VAL A 156 3.17 -12.82 4.05
N ALA A 157 3.58 -11.71 4.68
CA ALA A 157 4.96 -11.24 4.63
C ALA A 157 5.95 -12.18 5.32
N ALA A 158 5.52 -12.91 6.35
CA ALA A 158 6.34 -13.89 7.08
C ALA A 158 6.37 -15.28 6.40
N GLU A 159 5.48 -15.53 5.44
CA GLU A 159 5.36 -16.79 4.74
C GLU A 159 6.41 -16.93 3.65
N ARG A 160 7.17 -18.03 3.71
CA ARG A 160 8.04 -18.45 2.60
C ARG A 160 7.19 -19.05 1.49
N LYS A 161 7.44 -18.67 0.23
CA LYS A 161 6.52 -18.96 -0.86
C LYS A 161 7.07 -19.98 -1.86
N VAL A 162 6.20 -20.88 -2.30
CA VAL A 162 6.41 -21.68 -3.51
C VAL A 162 5.18 -21.46 -4.39
N ILE A 163 5.40 -20.78 -5.51
CA ILE A 163 4.33 -20.29 -6.38
C ILE A 163 4.36 -21.11 -7.67
N GLY A 164 3.37 -21.97 -7.87
CA GLY A 164 3.22 -22.74 -9.11
C GLY A 164 2.37 -22.01 -10.13
N TYR A 165 2.77 -21.97 -11.40
CA TYR A 165 1.89 -21.51 -12.48
C TYR A 165 1.14 -22.70 -13.08
N PHE A 166 -0.19 -22.69 -12.97
CA PHE A 166 -1.08 -23.63 -13.66
C PHE A 166 -1.40 -23.06 -15.06
N PRO A 167 -0.97 -23.71 -16.15
CA PRO A 167 -1.33 -23.27 -17.48
C PRO A 167 -2.76 -23.67 -17.83
N GLU A 168 -3.61 -22.71 -18.19
CA GLU A 168 -4.98 -22.95 -18.67
C GLU A 168 -5.02 -23.96 -19.81
N TRP A 169 -4.06 -23.86 -20.74
CA TRP A 169 -3.94 -24.77 -21.88
C TRP A 169 -3.37 -26.16 -21.51
N GLY A 170 -2.90 -26.34 -20.28
CA GLY A 170 -2.36 -27.60 -19.76
C GLY A 170 -3.32 -28.77 -19.91
N VAL A 171 -4.62 -28.50 -19.88
CA VAL A 171 -5.70 -29.50 -19.94
C VAL A 171 -5.85 -30.15 -21.32
N TYR A 172 -5.17 -29.65 -22.34
CA TYR A 172 -5.21 -30.20 -23.70
C TYR A 172 -4.11 -31.25 -23.94
N GLU A 173 -4.24 -31.99 -25.04
CA GLU A 173 -3.37 -33.12 -25.38
C GLU A 173 -1.88 -32.74 -25.43
N ALA A 174 -1.58 -31.54 -25.93
CA ALA A 174 -0.20 -31.04 -26.05
C ALA A 174 0.57 -31.00 -24.71
N HIS A 175 -0.15 -30.90 -23.60
CA HIS A 175 0.39 -30.86 -22.24
C HIS A 175 -0.05 -32.08 -21.41
N ASN A 176 -0.31 -33.22 -22.07
CA ASN A 176 -0.69 -34.48 -21.43
C ASN A 176 -1.95 -34.39 -20.54
N PHE A 177 -2.89 -33.52 -20.92
CA PHE A 177 -4.14 -33.31 -20.18
C PHE A 177 -3.88 -32.98 -18.70
N PHE A 178 -2.96 -32.06 -18.41
CA PHE A 178 -2.64 -31.61 -17.06
C PHE A 178 -3.83 -30.86 -16.44
N THR A 179 -4.64 -31.58 -15.67
CA THR A 179 -5.88 -31.11 -15.05
C THR A 179 -5.67 -30.79 -13.56
N PRO A 180 -6.58 -30.03 -12.92
CA PRO A 180 -6.47 -29.66 -11.50
C PRO A 180 -6.18 -30.82 -10.53
N ASP A 181 -6.67 -32.02 -10.80
CA ASP A 181 -6.39 -33.21 -9.98
C ASP A 181 -4.95 -33.74 -10.05
N LYS A 182 -4.16 -33.27 -11.00
CA LYS A 182 -2.75 -33.65 -11.18
C LYS A 182 -1.78 -32.68 -10.50
N VAL A 183 -2.25 -31.63 -9.84
CA VAL A 183 -1.39 -30.68 -9.12
C VAL A 183 -1.01 -31.27 -7.74
N ASP A 184 0.29 -31.30 -7.39
CA ASP A 184 0.72 -31.56 -6.00
C ASP A 184 0.61 -30.29 -5.16
N TYR A 185 -0.60 -29.99 -4.68
CA TYR A 185 -0.87 -28.84 -3.84
C TYR A 185 -0.04 -28.82 -2.54
N SER A 186 0.39 -29.98 -2.04
CA SER A 186 1.18 -30.03 -0.80
C SER A 186 2.61 -29.52 -0.96
N GLY A 187 3.06 -29.31 -2.21
CA GLY A 187 4.32 -28.66 -2.54
C GLY A 187 4.24 -27.15 -2.75
N LEU A 188 3.04 -26.56 -2.68
CA LEU A 188 2.79 -25.17 -3.03
C LEU A 188 2.26 -24.37 -1.84
N THR A 189 2.49 -23.06 -1.85
CA THR A 189 1.77 -22.11 -1.01
C THR A 189 0.86 -21.20 -1.83
N HIS A 190 1.20 -20.99 -3.10
CA HIS A 190 0.39 -20.20 -4.04
C HIS A 190 0.28 -20.97 -5.36
N LEU A 191 -0.86 -20.81 -6.04
CA LEU A 191 -1.08 -21.29 -7.38
C LEU A 191 -1.59 -20.13 -8.24
N ASN A 192 -0.76 -19.69 -9.20
CA ASN A 192 -1.13 -18.68 -10.18
C ASN A 192 -1.81 -19.37 -11.37
N TYR A 193 -3.07 -19.02 -11.64
CA TYR A 193 -3.76 -19.41 -12.86
C TYR A 193 -3.24 -18.56 -14.02
N GLY A 194 -2.57 -19.18 -14.99
CA GLY A 194 -2.09 -18.54 -16.21
C GLY A 194 -2.99 -18.88 -17.39
N PHE A 195 -3.68 -17.95 -18.05
CA PHE A 195 -3.74 -16.51 -17.77
C PHE A 195 -5.13 -15.95 -18.06
N ALA A 196 -5.46 -14.84 -17.39
CA ALA A 196 -6.46 -13.92 -17.91
C ALA A 196 -5.81 -12.90 -18.85
N VAL A 197 -6.54 -12.46 -19.87
CA VAL A 197 -6.00 -11.62 -20.94
C VAL A 197 -6.66 -10.25 -21.00
N VAL A 198 -5.85 -9.22 -21.25
CA VAL A 198 -6.28 -7.86 -21.51
C VAL A 198 -6.75 -7.72 -22.95
N LYS A 199 -8.00 -7.30 -23.11
CA LYS A 199 -8.64 -7.02 -24.40
C LYS A 199 -9.52 -5.78 -24.28
N ASP A 200 -9.39 -4.85 -25.22
CA ASP A 200 -10.14 -3.57 -25.23
C ASP A 200 -10.03 -2.80 -23.90
N GLY A 201 -8.84 -2.88 -23.26
CA GLY A 201 -8.51 -2.23 -22.00
C GLY A 201 -9.19 -2.83 -20.75
N VAL A 202 -9.66 -4.08 -20.82
CA VAL A 202 -10.21 -4.81 -19.66
C VAL A 202 -9.71 -6.25 -19.64
N VAL A 203 -9.71 -6.87 -18.46
CA VAL A 203 -9.40 -8.30 -18.33
C VAL A 203 -10.58 -9.15 -18.79
N THR A 204 -10.27 -10.21 -19.53
CA THR A 204 -11.20 -11.18 -20.08
C THR A 204 -10.64 -12.59 -19.93
N MET A 205 -11.55 -13.56 -19.91
CA MET A 205 -11.20 -14.98 -19.95
C MET A 205 -10.69 -15.35 -21.34
N HIS A 206 -9.59 -16.10 -21.39
CA HIS A 206 -8.97 -16.52 -22.64
C HIS A 206 -9.71 -17.73 -23.23
N ASP A 207 -9.72 -18.89 -22.56
CA ASP A 207 -10.51 -20.06 -22.96
C ASP A 207 -11.91 -20.02 -22.33
N THR A 208 -12.92 -19.61 -23.10
CA THR A 208 -14.30 -19.54 -22.61
C THR A 208 -15.02 -20.90 -22.52
N ASP A 209 -14.43 -21.99 -23.02
CA ASP A 209 -14.98 -23.35 -22.91
C ASP A 209 -14.54 -24.02 -21.62
N LYS A 210 -13.22 -24.17 -21.38
CA LYS A 210 -12.72 -24.93 -20.24
C LYS A 210 -12.51 -24.08 -18.98
N ALA A 211 -12.04 -22.84 -19.10
CA ALA A 211 -11.64 -22.02 -17.96
C ALA A 211 -12.72 -21.87 -16.86
N PRO A 212 -14.02 -21.65 -17.17
CA PRO A 212 -15.04 -21.52 -16.13
C PRO A 212 -15.11 -22.72 -15.18
N SER A 213 -14.92 -23.93 -15.71
CA SER A 213 -14.93 -25.16 -14.93
C SER A 213 -13.61 -25.39 -14.20
N LEU A 214 -12.48 -25.04 -14.83
CA LEU A 214 -11.15 -25.19 -14.27
C LEU A 214 -10.93 -24.27 -13.08
N ILE A 215 -11.24 -22.98 -13.22
CA ILE A 215 -11.08 -21.99 -12.15
C ILE A 215 -11.89 -22.40 -10.91
N LYS A 216 -13.11 -22.90 -11.10
CA LYS A 216 -13.95 -23.39 -9.99
C LYS A 216 -13.42 -24.67 -9.33
N ASP A 217 -12.84 -25.59 -10.11
CA ASP A 217 -12.24 -26.82 -9.54
C ASP A 217 -10.93 -26.49 -8.80
N LEU A 218 -10.13 -25.57 -9.35
CA LEU A 218 -8.91 -25.06 -8.70
C LEU A 218 -9.25 -24.38 -7.38
N ASP A 219 -10.22 -23.46 -7.35
CA ASP A 219 -10.66 -22.76 -6.14
C ASP A 219 -10.98 -23.73 -4.99
N LYS A 220 -11.78 -24.76 -5.27
CA LYS A 220 -12.13 -25.80 -4.28
C LYS A 220 -10.89 -26.56 -3.78
N ARG A 221 -9.94 -26.86 -4.65
CA ARG A 221 -8.74 -27.66 -4.31
C ARG A 221 -7.70 -26.83 -3.57
N THR A 222 -7.49 -25.58 -3.97
CA THR A 222 -6.60 -24.64 -3.30
C THR A 222 -7.11 -24.32 -1.90
N GLU A 223 -8.42 -24.10 -1.73
CA GLU A 223 -9.04 -23.94 -0.40
C GLU A 223 -8.80 -25.18 0.46
N ALA A 224 -9.08 -26.38 -0.06
CA ALA A 224 -8.90 -27.63 0.67
C ALA A 224 -7.43 -27.92 1.05
N ALA A 225 -6.48 -27.39 0.28
CA ALA A 225 -5.05 -27.56 0.51
C ALA A 225 -4.39 -26.40 1.26
N ASN A 226 -5.13 -25.34 1.60
CA ASN A 226 -4.60 -24.09 2.15
C ASN A 226 -3.50 -23.47 1.25
N VAL A 227 -3.78 -23.42 -0.05
CA VAL A 227 -2.95 -22.77 -1.07
C VAL A 227 -3.67 -21.51 -1.54
N ALA A 228 -2.96 -20.39 -1.69
CA ALA A 228 -3.54 -19.17 -2.22
C ALA A 228 -3.81 -19.30 -3.73
N HIS A 229 -5.05 -19.07 -4.14
CA HIS A 229 -5.52 -19.13 -5.52
C HIS A 229 -5.38 -17.76 -6.18
N MET A 230 -4.36 -17.56 -7.00
CA MET A 230 -4.05 -16.26 -7.60
C MET A 230 -4.42 -16.26 -9.09
N ILE A 231 -4.85 -15.11 -9.64
CA ILE A 231 -4.99 -14.94 -11.09
C ILE A 231 -3.80 -14.16 -11.64
N SER A 232 -3.11 -14.74 -12.63
CA SER A 232 -2.07 -14.03 -13.38
C SER A 232 -2.67 -13.40 -14.64
N VAL A 233 -2.40 -12.11 -14.83
CA VAL A 233 -2.92 -11.31 -15.95
C VAL A 233 -1.76 -10.91 -16.86
N GLY A 234 -1.84 -11.28 -18.14
CA GLY A 234 -0.81 -11.00 -19.13
C GLY A 234 -0.13 -12.28 -19.64
N GLY A 235 1.18 -12.38 -19.39
CA GLY A 235 2.09 -13.37 -19.98
C GLY A 235 2.52 -12.97 -21.39
N TRP A 236 3.63 -13.55 -21.88
CA TRP A 236 4.31 -13.21 -23.15
C TRP A 236 3.37 -12.79 -24.31
N ASN A 237 2.42 -13.63 -24.70
CA ASN A 237 1.55 -13.35 -25.85
C ASN A 237 0.54 -12.22 -25.62
N ASN A 238 0.18 -11.94 -24.36
CA ASN A 238 -0.75 -10.88 -24.00
C ASN A 238 -0.05 -9.65 -23.39
N SER A 239 1.27 -9.62 -23.49
CA SER A 239 2.14 -8.49 -23.16
C SER A 239 2.84 -7.89 -24.38
N GLN A 240 2.59 -8.44 -25.58
CA GLN A 240 3.12 -7.88 -26.83
C GLN A 240 2.75 -6.40 -26.98
N GLU A 241 3.66 -5.62 -27.58
CA GLU A 241 3.52 -4.17 -27.72
C GLU A 241 2.10 -3.74 -28.12
N GLY A 242 1.51 -2.86 -27.31
CA GLY A 242 0.20 -2.27 -27.53
C GLY A 242 -0.94 -2.96 -26.79
N VAL A 243 -0.67 -3.90 -25.88
CA VAL A 243 -1.72 -4.45 -25.01
C VAL A 243 -1.80 -3.66 -23.71
N PHE A 244 -0.80 -3.78 -22.84
CA PHE A 244 -0.76 -3.05 -21.57
C PHE A 244 -0.51 -1.55 -21.80
N GLU A 245 0.35 -1.19 -22.75
CA GLU A 245 0.71 0.19 -23.09
C GLU A 245 -0.55 0.99 -23.49
N ASN A 246 -1.37 0.40 -24.38
CA ASN A 246 -2.59 1.06 -24.85
C ASN A 246 -3.67 1.08 -23.76
N ALA A 247 -3.79 0.01 -22.98
CA ALA A 247 -4.75 -0.04 -21.87
C ALA A 247 -4.40 0.98 -20.78
N THR A 248 -3.12 1.30 -20.59
CA THR A 248 -2.63 2.21 -19.55
C THR A 248 -2.20 3.58 -20.08
N ALA A 249 -2.38 3.87 -21.38
CA ALA A 249 -1.98 5.12 -22.04
C ALA A 249 -2.60 6.40 -21.45
N THR A 250 -3.73 6.26 -20.75
CA THR A 250 -4.40 7.38 -20.07
C THR A 250 -4.81 6.95 -18.67
N ASP A 251 -4.91 7.90 -17.74
CA ASP A 251 -5.35 7.59 -16.36
C ASP A 251 -6.74 6.92 -16.36
N ALA A 252 -7.65 7.32 -17.26
CA ALA A 252 -8.97 6.70 -17.39
C ALA A 252 -8.89 5.25 -17.91
N GLY A 253 -7.99 4.96 -18.87
CA GLY A 253 -7.75 3.61 -19.36
C GLY A 253 -7.14 2.71 -18.30
N LEU A 254 -6.13 3.22 -17.57
CA LEU A 254 -5.49 2.52 -16.47
C LEU A 254 -6.50 2.16 -15.37
N GLU A 255 -7.33 3.12 -14.97
CA GLU A 255 -8.38 2.88 -13.96
C GLU A 255 -9.44 1.89 -14.47
N LYS A 256 -9.79 1.93 -15.76
CA LYS A 256 -10.69 0.94 -16.38
C LYS A 256 -10.09 -0.47 -16.29
N LEU A 257 -8.80 -0.62 -16.63
CA LEU A 257 -8.09 -1.89 -16.55
C LEU A 257 -8.02 -2.40 -15.11
N ALA A 258 -7.53 -1.58 -14.17
CA ALA A 258 -7.37 -1.94 -12.76
C ALA A 258 -8.71 -2.33 -12.11
N ASN A 259 -9.79 -1.59 -12.38
CA ASN A 259 -11.13 -1.96 -11.90
C ASN A 259 -11.59 -3.31 -12.46
N SER A 260 -11.31 -3.58 -13.75
CA SER A 260 -11.68 -4.86 -14.36
C SER A 260 -10.89 -6.05 -13.78
N MET A 261 -9.61 -5.86 -13.45
CA MET A 261 -8.78 -6.88 -12.78
C MET A 261 -9.36 -7.25 -11.42
N VAL A 262 -9.65 -6.26 -10.56
CA VAL A 262 -10.22 -6.50 -9.23
C VAL A 262 -11.61 -7.11 -9.31
N SER A 263 -12.43 -6.69 -10.29
CA SER A 263 -13.74 -7.27 -10.52
C SER A 263 -13.67 -8.73 -10.97
N TYR A 264 -12.72 -9.06 -11.87
CA TYR A 264 -12.49 -10.42 -12.34
C TYR A 264 -12.00 -11.32 -11.19
N MET A 265 -11.04 -10.85 -10.40
CA MET A 265 -10.54 -11.53 -9.20
C MET A 265 -11.69 -11.88 -8.24
N ALA A 266 -12.52 -10.91 -7.88
CA ALA A 266 -13.64 -11.10 -6.97
C ALA A 266 -14.72 -12.03 -7.59
N GLN A 267 -15.03 -11.87 -8.88
CA GLN A 267 -16.02 -12.69 -9.59
C GLN A 267 -15.67 -14.19 -9.56
N TRP A 268 -14.39 -14.50 -9.64
CA TRP A 268 -13.88 -15.87 -9.76
C TRP A 268 -13.22 -16.39 -8.47
N ASN A 269 -13.43 -15.69 -7.35
CA ASN A 269 -12.98 -16.08 -6.00
C ASN A 269 -11.45 -16.23 -5.83
N PHE A 270 -10.66 -15.46 -6.57
CA PHE A 270 -9.21 -15.46 -6.38
C PHE A 270 -8.80 -14.74 -5.08
N ASP A 271 -7.67 -15.14 -4.50
CA ASP A 271 -7.01 -14.57 -3.31
C ASP A 271 -6.13 -13.36 -3.60
N GLY A 272 -5.96 -13.00 -4.88
CA GLY A 272 -5.13 -11.87 -5.28
C GLY A 272 -4.85 -11.83 -6.78
N LEU A 273 -3.99 -10.89 -7.16
CA LEU A 273 -3.57 -10.64 -8.54
C LEU A 273 -2.07 -10.84 -8.70
N ASP A 274 -1.67 -11.42 -9.82
CA ASP A 274 -0.30 -11.43 -10.33
C ASP A 274 -0.26 -10.68 -11.66
N ILE A 275 0.64 -9.70 -11.79
CA ILE A 275 0.79 -8.90 -13.01
C ILE A 275 2.00 -9.38 -13.79
N ASP A 276 1.78 -9.86 -14.99
CA ASP A 276 2.80 -10.42 -15.86
C ASP A 276 2.89 -9.61 -17.17
N TRP A 277 3.39 -8.36 -17.04
CA TRP A 277 3.67 -7.47 -18.17
C TRP A 277 5.12 -7.71 -18.63
N GLU A 278 5.25 -8.31 -19.81
CA GLU A 278 6.52 -8.69 -20.42
C GLU A 278 6.82 -7.87 -21.70
N TYR A 279 7.53 -6.74 -21.63
CA TYR A 279 8.09 -6.09 -20.44
C TYR A 279 7.99 -4.56 -20.56
N PRO A 280 7.81 -3.82 -19.46
CA PRO A 280 8.15 -2.40 -19.43
C PRO A 280 9.63 -2.22 -19.79
N ASP A 281 9.92 -1.47 -20.86
CA ASP A 281 11.27 -1.19 -21.34
C ASP A 281 11.52 0.28 -21.72
N THR A 282 10.50 1.14 -21.54
CA THR A 282 10.62 2.60 -21.70
C THR A 282 10.27 3.38 -20.42
N GLU A 283 10.72 4.64 -20.32
CA GLU A 283 10.32 5.51 -19.20
C GLU A 283 8.81 5.80 -19.18
N ALA A 284 8.13 5.74 -20.33
CA ALA A 284 6.68 5.88 -20.41
C ALA A 284 5.98 4.66 -19.78
N GLU A 285 6.42 3.45 -20.15
CA GLU A 285 5.91 2.20 -19.59
C GLU A 285 6.24 2.06 -18.12
N LYS A 286 7.41 2.52 -17.68
CA LYS A 286 7.76 2.59 -16.26
C LYS A 286 6.74 3.41 -15.46
N ALA A 287 6.35 4.58 -15.97
CA ALA A 287 5.32 5.40 -15.33
C ALA A 287 3.95 4.69 -15.34
N GLN A 288 3.60 4.01 -16.44
CA GLN A 288 2.36 3.26 -16.58
C GLN A 288 2.29 2.07 -15.61
N PHE A 289 3.32 1.21 -15.60
CA PHE A 289 3.45 0.07 -14.71
C PHE A 289 3.40 0.51 -13.25
N THR A 290 4.16 1.56 -12.89
CA THR A 290 4.13 2.14 -11.53
C THR A 290 2.71 2.53 -11.11
N LYS A 291 2.00 3.28 -11.95
CA LYS A 291 0.63 3.72 -11.67
C LYS A 291 -0.34 2.54 -11.59
N LEU A 292 -0.16 1.52 -12.42
CA LEU A 292 -1.01 0.33 -12.41
C LEU A 292 -0.87 -0.42 -11.08
N ILE A 293 0.37 -0.69 -10.64
CA ILE A 293 0.64 -1.35 -9.34
C ILE A 293 0.09 -0.52 -8.16
N GLN A 294 0.26 0.80 -8.17
CA GLN A 294 -0.32 1.70 -7.16
C GLN A 294 -1.86 1.64 -7.13
N SER A 295 -2.49 1.71 -8.30
CA SER A 295 -3.95 1.65 -8.43
C SER A 295 -4.49 0.29 -7.95
N LEU A 296 -3.84 -0.80 -8.34
CA LEU A 296 -4.21 -2.15 -7.91
C LEU A 296 -4.09 -2.34 -6.40
N ARG A 297 -2.96 -1.97 -5.78
CA ARG A 297 -2.78 -2.12 -4.33
C ARG A 297 -3.88 -1.39 -3.55
N SER A 298 -4.17 -0.14 -3.93
CA SER A 298 -5.24 0.66 -3.32
C SER A 298 -6.62 0.01 -3.47
N LYS A 299 -6.94 -0.51 -4.65
CA LYS A 299 -8.23 -1.18 -4.91
C LYS A 299 -8.35 -2.52 -4.19
N LEU A 300 -7.27 -3.30 -4.12
CA LEU A 300 -7.23 -4.57 -3.40
C LEU A 300 -7.40 -4.35 -1.89
N ASP A 301 -6.78 -3.31 -1.32
CA ASP A 301 -6.98 -2.94 0.09
C ASP A 301 -8.45 -2.55 0.35
N ALA A 302 -9.02 -1.71 -0.54
CA ALA A 302 -10.42 -1.31 -0.44
C ALA A 302 -11.41 -2.47 -0.64
N GLN A 303 -11.10 -3.43 -1.50
CA GLN A 303 -11.90 -4.63 -1.69
C GLN A 303 -11.75 -5.57 -0.49
N GLY A 304 -10.53 -5.69 0.04
CA GLY A 304 -10.25 -6.52 1.21
C GLY A 304 -11.00 -6.11 2.47
N LEU A 305 -11.23 -4.81 2.67
CA LEU A 305 -12.08 -4.30 3.74
C LEU A 305 -13.57 -4.65 3.56
N LYS A 306 -14.03 -4.87 2.33
CA LYS A 306 -15.43 -5.28 2.07
C LYS A 306 -15.63 -6.77 2.24
N ASP A 307 -14.58 -7.55 2.02
CA ASP A 307 -14.67 -9.01 1.95
C ASP A 307 -14.05 -9.69 3.17
N ASP A 308 -13.53 -8.92 4.14
CA ASP A 308 -12.74 -9.40 5.28
C ASP A 308 -11.61 -10.34 4.84
N LYS A 309 -10.86 -9.89 3.84
CA LYS A 309 -9.80 -10.67 3.22
C LYS A 309 -8.64 -9.77 2.88
N TYR A 310 -7.41 -10.22 3.13
CA TYR A 310 -6.25 -9.54 2.57
C TYR A 310 -5.96 -10.11 1.19
N TYR A 311 -6.22 -9.31 0.15
CA TYR A 311 -5.91 -9.70 -1.21
C TYR A 311 -4.44 -9.44 -1.52
N GLN A 312 -3.75 -10.47 -2.02
CA GLN A 312 -2.33 -10.37 -2.35
C GLN A 312 -2.10 -9.72 -3.72
N LEU A 313 -0.94 -9.06 -3.89
CA LEU A 313 -0.52 -8.51 -5.19
C LEU A 313 0.93 -8.93 -5.48
N SER A 314 1.15 -9.60 -6.61
CA SER A 314 2.49 -9.93 -7.10
C SER A 314 2.71 -9.42 -8.52
N ALA A 315 3.97 -9.44 -8.96
CA ALA A 315 4.30 -9.21 -10.36
C ALA A 315 5.42 -10.15 -10.80
N ALA A 316 5.23 -10.78 -11.96
CA ALA A 316 6.30 -11.45 -12.70
C ALA A 316 7.16 -10.40 -13.41
N VAL A 317 8.48 -10.49 -13.21
CA VAL A 317 9.42 -9.43 -13.59
C VAL A 317 10.65 -9.99 -14.30
N THR A 318 11.27 -9.13 -15.10
CA THR A 318 12.41 -9.45 -15.96
C THR A 318 13.63 -9.96 -15.20
N THR A 319 14.37 -10.88 -15.81
CA THR A 319 15.73 -11.26 -15.35
C THR A 319 16.82 -10.37 -15.97
N ASN A 320 16.50 -9.58 -17.00
CA ASN A 320 17.46 -8.73 -17.70
C ASN A 320 17.79 -7.50 -16.85
N HIS A 321 19.03 -7.41 -16.39
CA HIS A 321 19.50 -6.33 -15.52
C HIS A 321 19.31 -4.92 -16.11
N ASN A 322 19.26 -4.79 -17.45
CA ASN A 322 19.02 -3.51 -18.13
C ASN A 322 17.56 -3.02 -18.04
N ASN A 323 16.62 -3.95 -17.85
CA ASN A 323 15.18 -3.64 -17.85
C ASN A 323 14.60 -3.51 -16.44
N ILE A 324 15.32 -3.93 -15.39
CA ILE A 324 14.84 -3.83 -13.99
C ILE A 324 14.43 -2.39 -13.62
N GLN A 325 15.11 -1.38 -14.15
CA GLN A 325 14.78 0.02 -13.87
C GLN A 325 13.36 0.43 -14.28
N TYR A 326 12.80 -0.22 -15.31
CA TYR A 326 11.51 0.13 -15.87
C TYR A 326 10.33 -0.47 -15.10
N ILE A 327 10.55 -1.45 -14.23
CA ILE A 327 9.51 -1.87 -13.26
C ILE A 327 9.46 -0.97 -12.01
N ASN A 328 10.36 0.02 -11.93
CA ASN A 328 10.47 1.00 -10.84
C ASN A 328 10.45 0.38 -9.41
N PRO A 329 11.41 -0.51 -9.06
CA PRO A 329 11.35 -1.29 -7.82
C PRO A 329 11.23 -0.45 -6.55
N ALA A 330 11.84 0.73 -6.52
CA ALA A 330 11.80 1.66 -5.39
C ALA A 330 10.35 2.07 -5.02
N VAL A 331 9.43 2.08 -5.99
CA VAL A 331 8.02 2.41 -5.77
C VAL A 331 7.15 1.16 -5.75
N THR A 332 7.41 0.19 -6.61
CA THR A 332 6.52 -0.97 -6.80
C THR A 332 6.75 -2.07 -5.77
N ALA A 333 8.00 -2.40 -5.42
CA ALA A 333 8.30 -3.51 -4.49
C ALA A 333 7.69 -3.37 -3.08
N PRO A 334 7.55 -2.15 -2.49
CA PRO A 334 6.81 -1.99 -1.24
C PRO A 334 5.32 -2.35 -1.33
N LEU A 335 4.72 -2.23 -2.51
CA LEU A 335 3.30 -2.46 -2.78
C LEU A 335 2.98 -3.93 -3.11
N LEU A 336 3.99 -4.70 -3.51
CA LEU A 336 3.87 -6.11 -3.85
C LEU A 336 4.11 -7.02 -2.63
N ASP A 337 3.37 -8.12 -2.52
CA ASP A 337 3.59 -9.19 -1.55
C ASP A 337 4.72 -10.13 -1.99
N SER A 338 4.90 -10.30 -3.31
CA SER A 338 6.06 -10.95 -3.90
C SER A 338 6.47 -10.32 -5.23
N VAL A 339 7.77 -10.37 -5.50
CA VAL A 339 8.38 -10.01 -6.77
C VAL A 339 8.89 -11.31 -7.39
N ASN A 340 8.24 -11.73 -8.46
CA ASN A 340 8.41 -13.04 -9.07
C ASN A 340 9.41 -12.93 -10.23
N VAL A 341 10.71 -13.09 -9.96
CA VAL A 341 11.75 -12.92 -10.97
C VAL A 341 11.76 -14.12 -11.90
N MET A 342 11.49 -13.90 -13.18
CA MET A 342 11.49 -14.94 -14.22
C MET A 342 12.92 -15.30 -14.60
N ALA A 343 13.62 -15.97 -13.68
CA ALA A 343 15.04 -16.31 -13.76
C ALA A 343 15.30 -17.52 -14.70
N TYR A 344 14.71 -17.46 -15.88
CA TYR A 344 14.76 -18.40 -16.99
C TYR A 344 14.53 -17.62 -18.28
N ASP A 345 14.55 -18.30 -19.44
CA ASP A 345 14.51 -17.66 -20.76
C ASP A 345 15.66 -16.67 -20.98
N ILE A 346 16.80 -16.92 -20.32
CA ILE A 346 18.02 -16.15 -20.46
C ILE A 346 18.62 -16.36 -21.86
N HIS A 347 18.71 -17.63 -22.30
CA HIS A 347 19.10 -18.00 -23.65
C HIS A 347 18.13 -18.99 -24.29
N GLY A 348 17.92 -18.84 -25.60
CA GLY A 348 17.05 -19.69 -26.40
C GLY A 348 17.27 -19.51 -27.90
N ALA A 349 16.52 -20.23 -28.74
CA ALA A 349 16.69 -20.18 -30.20
C ALA A 349 16.49 -18.79 -30.85
N PHE A 350 16.08 -17.80 -30.06
CA PHE A 350 16.09 -16.37 -30.42
C PHE A 350 17.50 -15.77 -30.44
N ASP A 351 18.48 -16.40 -29.80
CA ASP A 351 19.88 -16.06 -29.83
C ASP A 351 20.63 -16.78 -30.96
N PRO A 352 21.61 -16.11 -31.60
CA PRO A 352 22.44 -16.73 -32.63
C PRO A 352 23.44 -17.74 -32.07
N LEU A 353 23.74 -17.67 -30.77
CA LEU A 353 24.65 -18.55 -30.07
C LEU A 353 23.86 -19.41 -29.07
N THR A 354 24.30 -20.65 -28.89
CA THR A 354 23.79 -21.52 -27.82
C THR A 354 24.24 -21.00 -26.46
N GLY A 355 23.35 -21.09 -25.48
CA GLY A 355 23.62 -20.70 -24.10
C GLY A 355 22.66 -21.42 -23.14
N HIS A 356 22.76 -21.13 -21.85
CA HIS A 356 21.90 -21.75 -20.85
C HIS A 356 20.57 -21.03 -20.68
N ASN A 357 19.46 -21.77 -20.58
CA ASN A 357 18.13 -21.18 -20.36
C ASN A 357 18.01 -20.47 -19.00
N ALA A 358 18.62 -21.03 -17.96
CA ALA A 358 18.52 -20.52 -16.59
C ALA A 358 19.81 -20.77 -15.78
N PRO A 359 20.98 -20.27 -16.21
CA PRO A 359 22.25 -20.49 -15.52
C PRO A 359 22.20 -19.93 -14.10
N LEU A 360 22.57 -20.74 -13.09
CA LEU A 360 22.61 -20.27 -11.70
C LEU A 360 23.69 -19.20 -11.50
N TYR A 361 24.86 -19.40 -12.12
CA TYR A 361 26.01 -18.50 -12.06
C TYR A 361 26.55 -18.18 -13.46
N GLU A 362 27.40 -17.15 -13.54
CA GLU A 362 28.09 -16.78 -14.76
C GLU A 362 28.86 -17.95 -15.40
N ASN A 363 28.92 -17.97 -16.73
CA ASN A 363 29.97 -18.68 -17.45
C ASN A 363 30.98 -17.66 -17.98
N SER A 364 32.26 -17.92 -17.81
CA SER A 364 33.34 -17.04 -18.26
C SER A 364 33.36 -16.75 -19.77
N HIS A 365 32.70 -17.58 -20.59
CA HIS A 365 32.58 -17.46 -22.05
C HIS A 365 31.25 -16.90 -22.53
N ASP A 366 30.30 -16.64 -21.62
CA ASP A 366 29.09 -15.93 -21.98
C ASP A 366 29.42 -14.48 -22.39
N GLU A 367 28.67 -13.95 -23.36
CA GLU A 367 28.87 -12.57 -23.84
C GLU A 367 28.44 -11.58 -22.76
N ASP A 368 27.35 -11.90 -22.05
CA ASP A 368 26.83 -11.11 -20.94
C ASP A 368 26.94 -11.89 -19.63
N LYS A 369 28.01 -11.61 -18.88
CA LYS A 369 28.33 -12.33 -17.65
C LYS A 369 27.35 -12.04 -16.52
N GLU A 370 26.69 -10.88 -16.53
CA GLU A 370 25.74 -10.47 -15.51
C GLU A 370 24.34 -11.06 -15.77
N LEU A 371 24.12 -11.68 -16.93
CA LEU A 371 22.85 -12.31 -17.30
C LEU A 371 22.77 -13.75 -16.75
N ASN A 372 22.75 -13.87 -15.42
CA ASN A 372 22.55 -15.14 -14.71
C ASN A 372 21.69 -14.95 -13.46
N VAL A 373 21.18 -16.06 -12.93
CA VAL A 373 20.21 -16.04 -11.81
C VAL A 373 20.81 -15.37 -10.56
N ALA A 374 22.05 -15.70 -10.18
CA ALA A 374 22.67 -15.17 -8.96
C ALA A 374 22.91 -13.67 -9.04
N ASP A 375 23.43 -13.16 -10.16
CA ASP A 375 23.71 -11.74 -10.34
C ASP A 375 22.43 -10.92 -10.48
N THR A 376 21.43 -11.40 -11.22
CA THR A 376 20.11 -10.75 -11.30
C THR A 376 19.48 -10.62 -9.90
N MET A 377 19.45 -11.71 -9.13
CA MET A 377 18.88 -11.70 -7.78
C MET A 377 19.66 -10.77 -6.84
N THR A 378 20.99 -10.71 -7.00
CA THR A 378 21.86 -9.78 -6.25
C THR A 378 21.59 -8.33 -6.64
N ALA A 379 21.42 -8.02 -7.93
CA ALA A 379 21.09 -6.68 -8.41
C ALA A 379 19.75 -6.19 -7.83
N TYR A 380 18.73 -7.05 -7.79
CA TYR A 380 17.45 -6.71 -7.13
C TYR A 380 17.60 -6.31 -5.67
N VAL A 381 18.51 -6.96 -4.94
CA VAL A 381 18.77 -6.67 -3.52
C VAL A 381 19.65 -5.44 -3.35
N GLU A 382 20.83 -5.44 -3.96
CA GLU A 382 21.89 -4.47 -3.67
C GLU A 382 21.70 -3.14 -4.42
N THR A 383 21.24 -3.20 -5.67
CA THR A 383 21.02 -2.00 -6.49
C THR A 383 19.61 -1.45 -6.28
N TRP A 384 18.60 -2.33 -6.30
CA TRP A 384 17.20 -1.92 -6.31
C TRP A 384 16.51 -2.00 -4.94
N GLN A 385 17.23 -2.44 -3.90
CA GLN A 385 16.78 -2.48 -2.51
C GLN A 385 15.46 -3.27 -2.31
N VAL A 386 15.22 -4.28 -3.15
CA VAL A 386 14.07 -5.18 -2.97
C VAL A 386 14.38 -6.13 -1.80
N PRO A 387 13.52 -6.22 -0.77
CA PRO A 387 13.75 -7.11 0.35
C PRO A 387 13.83 -8.58 -0.10
N LYS A 388 14.88 -9.30 0.34
CA LYS A 388 15.07 -10.72 0.00
C LYS A 388 13.84 -11.59 0.27
N ALA A 389 13.14 -11.33 1.38
CA ALA A 389 11.91 -12.05 1.75
C ALA A 389 10.75 -11.89 0.74
N LYS A 390 10.78 -10.86 -0.11
CA LYS A 390 9.78 -10.66 -1.19
C LYS A 390 10.24 -11.20 -2.54
N LEU A 391 11.52 -11.52 -2.73
CA LEU A 391 12.06 -12.00 -4.00
C LEU A 391 11.86 -13.51 -4.15
N MET A 392 11.18 -13.90 -5.22
CA MET A 392 11.00 -15.30 -5.62
C MET A 392 11.86 -15.59 -6.84
N MET A 393 12.67 -16.65 -6.77
CA MET A 393 13.51 -17.09 -7.88
C MET A 393 12.72 -17.99 -8.85
N GLY A 394 12.79 -17.70 -10.15
CA GLY A 394 12.23 -18.55 -11.19
C GLY A 394 12.98 -19.88 -11.36
N ILE A 395 12.22 -20.96 -11.48
CA ILE A 395 12.73 -22.30 -11.80
C ILE A 395 11.91 -22.86 -12.98
N PRO A 396 12.54 -23.10 -14.14
CA PRO A 396 11.84 -23.63 -15.31
C PRO A 396 11.71 -25.16 -15.23
N TYR A 397 10.53 -25.69 -15.54
CA TYR A 397 10.26 -27.13 -15.68
C TYR A 397 10.29 -27.59 -17.15
N TYR A 398 11.02 -26.82 -17.97
CA TYR A 398 11.22 -27.04 -19.40
C TYR A 398 12.64 -26.62 -19.79
N GLY A 399 12.99 -26.88 -21.04
CA GLY A 399 14.21 -26.42 -21.67
C GLY A 399 13.96 -25.82 -23.04
N ARG A 400 14.97 -25.11 -23.57
CA ARG A 400 15.01 -24.49 -24.91
C ARG A 400 16.03 -25.19 -25.80
N GLY A 401 15.91 -25.04 -27.13
CA GLY A 401 16.79 -25.78 -28.02
C GLY A 401 17.11 -25.15 -29.37
N TRP A 402 18.32 -25.43 -29.86
CA TRP A 402 18.83 -25.04 -31.18
C TRP A 402 19.15 -26.28 -32.00
N GLY A 403 19.06 -26.14 -33.33
CA GLY A 403 19.61 -27.09 -34.28
C GLY A 403 20.78 -26.50 -35.07
N HIS A 404 21.38 -27.33 -35.91
CA HIS A 404 22.60 -27.01 -36.68
C HIS A 404 23.79 -26.60 -35.81
N VAL A 405 23.85 -27.09 -34.57
CA VAL A 405 24.91 -26.77 -33.61
C VAL A 405 26.11 -27.68 -33.82
N PRO A 406 27.29 -27.15 -34.22
CA PRO A 406 28.50 -27.95 -34.36
C PRO A 406 29.02 -28.44 -33.00
N GLY A 407 29.65 -29.62 -32.98
CA GLY A 407 30.22 -30.22 -31.76
C GLY A 407 31.55 -29.61 -31.31
N THR A 408 31.92 -28.46 -31.86
CA THR A 408 33.16 -27.76 -31.50
C THR A 408 33.12 -27.33 -30.04
N GLU A 409 34.14 -27.71 -29.28
CA GLU A 409 34.28 -27.33 -27.86
C GLU A 409 34.95 -25.96 -27.75
N ILE A 410 34.16 -24.90 -27.66
CA ILE A 410 34.64 -23.55 -27.30
C ILE A 410 35.00 -23.55 -25.82
N VAL A 411 34.15 -24.16 -24.99
CA VAL A 411 34.44 -24.49 -23.59
C VAL A 411 34.84 -25.96 -23.54
N ALA A 412 36.02 -26.24 -22.99
CA ALA A 412 36.60 -27.58 -22.98
C ALA A 412 35.68 -28.58 -22.24
N GLY A 413 35.34 -29.69 -22.90
CA GLY A 413 34.45 -30.72 -22.37
C GLY A 413 32.95 -30.42 -22.49
N LEU A 414 32.57 -29.27 -23.05
CA LEU A 414 31.18 -28.88 -23.29
C LEU A 414 30.93 -28.67 -24.80
N PRO A 415 30.71 -29.74 -25.58
CA PRO A 415 30.47 -29.64 -27.01
C PRO A 415 29.19 -28.85 -27.31
N GLY A 416 29.26 -27.98 -28.32
CA GLY A 416 28.12 -27.20 -28.77
C GLY A 416 27.73 -26.02 -27.87
N MET A 417 28.39 -25.78 -26.73
CA MET A 417 28.18 -24.60 -25.88
C MET A 417 28.78 -23.34 -26.52
N PHE A 418 28.09 -22.20 -26.46
CA PHE A 418 28.45 -20.91 -27.10
C PHE A 418 28.78 -20.99 -28.59
N ASN A 419 28.26 -22.00 -29.28
CA ASN A 419 28.41 -22.16 -30.72
C ASN A 419 27.25 -21.50 -31.46
N THR A 420 27.45 -21.28 -32.77
CA THR A 420 26.35 -20.87 -33.63
C THR A 420 25.25 -21.93 -33.66
N GLY A 421 24.01 -21.51 -33.51
CA GLY A 421 22.82 -22.35 -33.65
C GLY A 421 21.76 -21.68 -34.51
N ALA A 422 20.66 -22.41 -34.76
CA ALA A 422 19.50 -21.88 -35.45
C ALA A 422 18.20 -22.42 -34.85
N ALA A 423 17.13 -21.63 -34.94
CA ALA A 423 15.76 -22.02 -34.64
C ALA A 423 15.24 -23.04 -35.68
N THR A 424 15.68 -24.30 -35.57
CA THR A 424 15.30 -25.41 -36.46
C THR A 424 14.77 -26.63 -35.72
N VAL A 425 14.83 -26.62 -34.38
CA VAL A 425 14.32 -27.70 -33.55
C VAL A 425 12.89 -27.39 -33.14
N LYS A 426 11.98 -28.30 -33.45
CA LYS A 426 10.61 -28.25 -32.93
C LYS A 426 10.53 -28.96 -31.58
N GLY A 427 10.16 -28.21 -30.55
CA GLY A 427 9.87 -28.69 -29.21
C GLY A 427 8.53 -29.41 -29.10
N ALA A 428 8.34 -30.15 -28.01
CA ALA A 428 7.07 -30.81 -27.73
C ALA A 428 5.94 -29.82 -27.39
N TRP A 429 6.28 -28.64 -26.89
CA TRP A 429 5.36 -27.55 -26.57
C TRP A 429 5.40 -26.39 -27.59
N ASP A 430 6.07 -26.59 -28.73
CA ASP A 430 6.06 -25.59 -29.81
C ASP A 430 4.73 -25.68 -30.59
N ASP A 431 3.99 -24.57 -30.64
CA ASP A 431 2.75 -24.45 -31.40
C ASP A 431 3.00 -24.10 -32.87
N GLY A 432 2.18 -24.67 -33.77
CA GLY A 432 2.23 -24.36 -35.21
C GLY A 432 3.63 -24.57 -35.80
N ASP A 433 4.19 -23.50 -36.37
CA ASP A 433 5.53 -23.46 -37.00
C ASP A 433 6.61 -22.86 -36.07
N GLN A 434 6.34 -22.73 -34.76
CA GLN A 434 7.35 -22.32 -33.79
C GLN A 434 8.49 -23.33 -33.72
N LEU A 435 9.72 -22.83 -33.56
CA LEU A 435 10.96 -23.60 -33.51
C LEU A 435 11.82 -23.12 -32.34
N THR A 436 11.19 -22.99 -31.17
CA THR A 436 11.88 -22.54 -29.95
C THR A 436 12.59 -23.68 -29.24
N GLY A 437 12.30 -24.92 -29.66
CA GLY A 437 12.86 -26.12 -29.04
C GLY A 437 12.33 -26.34 -27.63
N THR A 438 11.16 -25.79 -27.30
CA THR A 438 10.60 -25.89 -25.94
C THR A 438 10.18 -27.32 -25.63
N ASN A 439 10.88 -27.96 -24.70
CA ASN A 439 10.60 -29.32 -24.26
C ASN A 439 10.43 -29.35 -22.74
N PRO A 440 9.34 -29.93 -22.21
CA PRO A 440 9.18 -30.12 -20.78
C PRO A 440 10.17 -31.13 -20.23
N TRP A 441 10.40 -31.08 -18.92
CA TRP A 441 11.32 -31.99 -18.23
C TRP A 441 11.02 -33.47 -18.53
N TYR A 442 9.75 -33.89 -18.50
CA TYR A 442 9.40 -35.28 -18.80
C TYR A 442 9.80 -35.72 -20.21
N VAL A 443 9.84 -34.82 -21.21
CA VAL A 443 10.33 -35.11 -22.57
C VAL A 443 11.85 -35.11 -22.62
N LEU A 444 12.51 -34.16 -21.96
CA LEU A 444 13.98 -34.11 -21.90
C LEU A 444 14.54 -35.38 -21.26
N LYS A 445 13.90 -35.88 -20.20
CA LYS A 445 14.23 -37.17 -19.56
C LYS A 445 14.08 -38.35 -20.51
N GLN A 446 13.04 -38.36 -21.36
CA GLN A 446 12.86 -39.39 -22.40
C GLN A 446 13.92 -39.30 -23.50
N LYS A 447 14.26 -38.08 -23.96
CA LYS A 447 15.33 -37.84 -24.93
C LYS A 447 16.68 -38.33 -24.43
N LEU A 448 17.01 -38.08 -23.16
CA LEU A 448 18.22 -38.64 -22.55
C LEU A 448 18.16 -40.18 -22.50
N SER A 449 17.01 -40.74 -22.15
CA SER A 449 16.83 -42.19 -22.03
C SER A 449 16.86 -42.93 -23.38
N SER A 450 16.65 -42.25 -24.51
CA SER A 450 16.74 -42.87 -25.84
C SER A 450 18.17 -43.19 -26.26
N GLY A 451 19.16 -42.54 -25.66
CA GLY A 451 20.58 -42.63 -26.04
C GLY A 451 20.98 -41.76 -27.23
N ASP A 452 20.05 -41.00 -27.82
CA ASP A 452 20.35 -40.09 -28.95
C ASP A 452 21.08 -38.81 -28.50
N TYR A 453 20.99 -38.48 -27.21
CA TYR A 453 21.57 -37.28 -26.61
C TYR A 453 22.46 -37.68 -25.43
N THR A 454 23.51 -36.90 -25.21
CA THR A 454 24.37 -37.01 -24.04
C THR A 454 24.13 -35.80 -23.13
N ARG A 455 24.00 -36.06 -21.82
CA ARG A 455 23.93 -34.99 -20.80
C ARG A 455 25.33 -34.48 -20.50
N TYR A 456 25.51 -33.16 -20.58
CA TYR A 456 26.70 -32.45 -20.15
C TYR A 456 26.35 -31.54 -18.97
N TRP A 457 27.30 -31.33 -18.08
CA TRP A 457 27.15 -30.47 -16.91
C TRP A 457 28.13 -29.32 -17.00
N ASP A 458 27.63 -28.10 -16.96
CA ASP A 458 28.47 -26.92 -16.85
C ASP A 458 28.77 -26.63 -15.38
N SER A 459 30.04 -26.75 -15.01
CA SER A 459 30.48 -26.51 -13.63
C SER A 459 30.59 -25.04 -13.25
N GLU A 460 30.65 -24.11 -14.21
CA GLU A 460 30.64 -22.67 -13.93
C GLU A 460 29.21 -22.20 -13.71
N SER A 461 28.27 -22.57 -14.58
CA SER A 461 26.87 -22.14 -14.49
C SER A 461 25.96 -23.02 -13.64
N HIS A 462 26.44 -24.19 -13.19
CA HIS A 462 25.71 -25.13 -12.34
C HIS A 462 24.36 -25.61 -12.93
N VAL A 463 24.36 -25.86 -14.25
CA VAL A 463 23.19 -26.35 -14.99
C VAL A 463 23.59 -27.37 -16.07
N PRO A 464 22.69 -28.30 -16.42
CA PRO A 464 22.93 -29.27 -17.48
C PRO A 464 22.45 -28.79 -18.85
N TYR A 465 22.91 -29.50 -19.89
CA TYR A 465 22.27 -29.50 -21.20
C TYR A 465 22.39 -30.87 -21.87
N LEU A 466 21.56 -31.12 -22.88
CA LEU A 466 21.63 -32.29 -23.75
C LEU A 466 22.22 -31.87 -25.09
N TYR A 467 23.15 -32.68 -25.59
CA TYR A 467 23.70 -32.47 -26.93
C TYR A 467 23.71 -33.77 -27.74
N SER A 468 23.40 -33.64 -29.03
CA SER A 468 23.47 -34.72 -30.00
C SER A 468 24.33 -34.31 -31.19
N GLU A 469 25.51 -34.90 -31.33
CA GLU A 469 26.39 -34.69 -32.49
C GLU A 469 25.71 -35.11 -33.80
N THR A 470 24.96 -36.22 -33.77
CA THR A 470 24.32 -36.78 -34.97
C THR A 470 23.16 -35.92 -35.45
N LYS A 471 22.39 -35.35 -34.51
CA LYS A 471 21.27 -34.45 -34.85
C LYS A 471 21.70 -32.99 -34.97
N GLN A 472 22.89 -32.65 -34.47
CA GLN A 472 23.38 -31.29 -34.29
C GLN A 472 22.40 -30.43 -33.49
N GLU A 473 21.86 -31.01 -32.41
CA GLU A 473 20.87 -30.37 -31.54
C GLU A 473 21.46 -30.12 -30.16
N PHE A 474 21.17 -28.94 -29.61
CA PHE A 474 21.55 -28.51 -28.28
C PHE A 474 20.28 -28.14 -27.51
N LEU A 475 20.03 -28.76 -26.36
CA LEU A 475 18.85 -28.53 -25.51
C LEU A 475 19.29 -28.17 -24.09
N THR A 476 19.09 -26.94 -23.65
CA THR A 476 19.42 -26.46 -22.30
C THR A 476 18.20 -26.49 -21.39
N TYR A 477 18.36 -26.87 -20.12
CA TYR A 477 17.24 -27.11 -19.20
C TYR A 477 17.73 -27.17 -17.75
N ASP A 478 16.79 -27.25 -16.82
CA ASP A 478 17.04 -27.61 -15.43
C ASP A 478 16.63 -29.05 -15.13
N ASP A 479 17.41 -29.72 -14.29
CA ASP A 479 17.19 -31.11 -13.89
C ASP A 479 17.21 -31.27 -12.36
N PRO A 480 17.00 -32.49 -11.82
CA PRO A 480 17.01 -32.72 -10.39
C PRO A 480 18.32 -32.30 -9.68
N GLN A 481 19.45 -32.24 -10.37
CA GLN A 481 20.71 -31.75 -9.79
C GLN A 481 20.67 -30.22 -9.70
N SER A 482 20.48 -29.50 -10.81
CA SER A 482 20.51 -28.04 -10.82
C SER A 482 19.39 -27.42 -9.97
N ILE A 483 18.21 -28.03 -9.93
CA ILE A 483 17.10 -27.55 -9.09
C ILE A 483 17.41 -27.70 -7.60
N ARG A 484 18.13 -28.76 -7.18
CA ARG A 484 18.61 -28.85 -5.79
C ARG A 484 19.57 -27.72 -5.48
N GLU A 485 20.50 -27.43 -6.39
CA GLU A 485 21.48 -26.37 -6.20
C GLU A 485 20.83 -24.98 -6.16
N LYS A 486 19.78 -24.74 -6.96
CA LYS A 486 18.94 -23.53 -6.88
C LYS A 486 18.17 -23.44 -5.57
N VAL A 487 17.55 -24.52 -5.10
CA VAL A 487 16.87 -24.56 -3.79
C VAL A 487 17.84 -24.28 -2.65
N ASP A 488 19.03 -24.89 -2.69
CA ASP A 488 20.10 -24.65 -1.73
C ASP A 488 20.58 -23.19 -1.77
N PHE A 489 20.69 -22.60 -2.97
CA PHE A 489 21.01 -21.19 -3.13
C PHE A 489 19.93 -20.27 -2.54
N ILE A 490 18.64 -20.51 -2.81
CA ILE A 490 17.53 -19.74 -2.22
C ILE A 490 17.61 -19.80 -0.69
N ASN A 491 17.86 -20.98 -0.11
CA ASN A 491 18.05 -21.16 1.32
C ASN A 491 19.27 -20.40 1.85
N ALA A 492 20.43 -20.58 1.23
CA ALA A 492 21.68 -19.97 1.67
C ALA A 492 21.65 -18.44 1.60
N GLN A 493 21.00 -17.89 0.59
CA GLN A 493 20.90 -16.45 0.40
C GLN A 493 19.75 -15.81 1.19
N GLY A 494 18.79 -16.61 1.69
CA GLY A 494 17.64 -16.12 2.44
C GLY A 494 16.56 -15.49 1.57
N PHE A 495 16.40 -15.96 0.33
CA PHE A 495 15.34 -15.46 -0.57
C PHE A 495 13.96 -15.98 -0.16
N GLY A 496 12.94 -15.19 -0.51
CA GLY A 496 11.55 -15.37 -0.14
C GLY A 496 10.92 -16.68 -0.63
N GLY A 497 11.50 -17.30 -1.64
CA GLY A 497 10.94 -18.51 -2.23
C GLY A 497 11.26 -18.73 -3.71
N ALA A 498 10.39 -19.46 -4.37
CA ALA A 498 10.51 -19.80 -5.80
C ALA A 498 9.18 -19.63 -6.54
N ILE A 499 9.28 -19.29 -7.83
CA ILE A 499 8.19 -19.47 -8.81
C ILE A 499 8.53 -20.61 -9.76
N LEU A 500 7.52 -21.37 -10.20
CA LEU A 500 7.67 -22.57 -11.02
C LEU A 500 6.93 -22.41 -12.35
N TRP A 501 7.69 -22.39 -13.46
CA TRP A 501 7.16 -22.19 -14.80
C TRP A 501 7.42 -23.38 -15.73
N ASP A 502 6.42 -24.01 -16.32
CA ASP A 502 5.11 -24.21 -15.69
C ASP A 502 5.02 -25.63 -15.11
N ILE A 503 4.15 -25.80 -14.12
CA ILE A 503 4.12 -27.02 -13.31
C ILE A 503 3.69 -28.27 -14.09
N SER A 504 3.11 -28.11 -15.29
CA SER A 504 2.75 -29.23 -16.18
C SER A 504 3.98 -29.89 -16.82
N GLY A 505 5.15 -29.25 -16.75
CA GLY A 505 6.40 -29.76 -17.32
C GLY A 505 7.07 -30.86 -16.51
N ASP A 506 6.68 -31.05 -15.26
CA ASP A 506 7.22 -32.09 -14.38
C ASP A 506 6.69 -33.48 -14.77
N THR A 507 7.33 -34.51 -14.21
CA THR A 507 6.90 -35.90 -14.26
C THR A 507 5.60 -36.12 -13.46
N PRO A 508 4.82 -37.18 -13.77
CA PRO A 508 3.64 -37.55 -12.98
C PRO A 508 3.94 -37.83 -11.50
N GLU A 509 5.18 -38.19 -11.16
CA GLU A 509 5.65 -38.41 -9.79
C GLU A 509 6.15 -37.13 -9.08
N HIS A 510 6.05 -35.97 -9.74
CA HIS A 510 6.51 -34.66 -9.25
C HIS A 510 7.99 -34.63 -8.88
N GLU A 511 8.86 -35.25 -9.69
CA GLU A 511 10.31 -35.35 -9.44
C GLU A 511 10.96 -33.99 -9.13
N LEU A 512 10.63 -32.94 -9.87
CA LEU A 512 11.16 -31.59 -9.63
C LEU A 512 10.44 -30.91 -8.47
N GLY A 513 9.10 -31.00 -8.41
CA GLY A 513 8.27 -30.46 -7.33
C GLY A 513 8.65 -30.99 -5.95
N ASN A 514 9.00 -32.27 -5.84
CA ASN A 514 9.46 -32.90 -4.59
C ASN A 514 10.75 -32.28 -4.03
N ILE A 515 11.59 -31.67 -4.88
CA ILE A 515 12.80 -30.96 -4.45
C ILE A 515 12.41 -29.58 -3.92
N VAL A 516 11.62 -28.82 -4.69
CA VAL A 516 11.22 -27.44 -4.34
C VAL A 516 10.36 -27.41 -3.08
N LYS A 517 9.54 -28.44 -2.85
CA LYS A 517 8.68 -28.61 -1.66
C LYS A 517 9.41 -28.43 -0.33
N ALA A 518 10.72 -28.67 -0.27
CA ALA A 518 11.52 -28.40 0.92
C ALA A 518 11.47 -26.93 1.38
N LEU A 519 11.27 -25.99 0.44
CA LEU A 519 11.14 -24.56 0.74
C LEU A 519 9.89 -24.25 1.56
N VAL A 520 8.77 -24.94 1.33
CA VAL A 520 7.50 -24.71 2.07
C VAL A 520 7.69 -24.88 3.58
N THR A 521 8.50 -25.85 3.97
CA THR A 521 8.76 -26.16 5.39
C THR A 521 9.95 -25.42 5.99
N THR A 522 10.73 -24.70 5.18
CA THR A 522 11.93 -23.99 5.65
C THR A 522 11.54 -22.54 5.96
N PRO A 523 11.53 -22.09 7.22
CA PRO A 523 11.16 -20.73 7.55
C PRO A 523 12.07 -19.71 6.85
N LEU A 524 11.56 -18.50 6.61
CA LEU A 524 12.43 -17.37 6.26
C LEU A 524 13.46 -17.18 7.39
N PRO A 525 14.72 -16.83 7.07
CA PRO A 525 15.72 -16.53 8.10
C PRO A 525 15.17 -15.46 9.05
N THR A 526 15.33 -15.67 10.36
CA THR A 526 15.10 -14.60 11.33
C THR A 526 16.05 -13.45 11.01
N PRO A 527 15.59 -12.19 10.95
CA PRO A 527 16.50 -11.05 10.81
C PRO A 527 17.60 -11.17 11.87
N ASP A 528 18.86 -11.21 11.45
CA ASP A 528 20.02 -11.40 12.32
C ASP A 528 20.06 -10.27 13.38
N PRO A 529 20.27 -10.55 14.69
CA PRO A 529 20.54 -9.50 15.66
C PRO A 529 21.99 -9.02 15.48
N THR A 530 22.23 -8.17 14.50
CA THR A 530 23.50 -7.47 14.31
C THR A 530 23.71 -6.43 15.44
N PRO A 531 24.96 -6.08 15.80
CA PRO A 531 25.22 -5.00 16.76
C PRO A 531 24.69 -3.70 16.16
N ASP A 532 23.72 -3.09 16.85
CA ASP A 532 22.96 -1.89 16.49
C ASP A 532 23.38 -1.24 15.16
N PRO A 533 22.71 -1.55 14.04
CA PRO A 533 22.84 -0.76 12.84
C PRO A 533 22.21 0.59 13.15
N THR A 534 22.97 1.68 12.96
CA THR A 534 22.40 3.02 12.77
C THR A 534 21.15 2.89 11.89
N PRO A 535 20.02 3.50 12.26
CA PRO A 535 18.72 3.12 11.73
C PRO A 535 18.68 3.34 10.22
N ASP A 536 18.81 2.24 9.46
CA ASP A 536 18.50 2.23 8.04
C ASP A 536 17.00 2.42 7.84
N PRO A 537 16.60 3.02 6.70
CA PRO A 537 15.30 3.64 6.54
C PRO A 537 14.20 2.58 6.58
N LYS A 538 13.34 2.70 7.59
CA LYS A 538 12.11 1.93 7.75
C LYS A 538 11.29 2.00 6.44
N PRO A 539 10.74 0.88 5.95
CA PRO A 539 9.73 0.92 4.90
C PRO A 539 8.52 1.69 5.44
N VAL A 540 8.26 2.86 4.88
CA VAL A 540 7.07 3.65 5.19
C VAL A 540 5.89 2.96 4.51
N ILE A 541 5.17 2.11 5.26
CA ILE A 541 3.69 1.98 5.31
C ILE A 541 3.37 1.16 6.58
N SER A 542 3.12 1.88 7.69
CA SER A 542 2.32 1.39 8.82
C SER A 542 1.36 2.52 9.21
N VAL A 543 0.39 2.81 8.33
CA VAL A 543 -0.49 3.99 8.48
C VAL A 543 -1.52 3.83 9.59
N ILE A 544 -1.62 2.67 10.25
CA ILE A 544 -2.67 2.45 11.26
C ILE A 544 -2.15 2.34 12.71
N GLY A 545 -0.87 2.64 12.94
CA GLY A 545 -0.34 2.88 14.29
C GLY A 545 -0.24 4.36 14.68
N SER A 546 -0.26 5.26 13.69
CA SER A 546 0.11 6.67 13.83
C SER A 546 -1.04 7.60 14.20
N VAL A 547 -2.29 7.23 13.90
CA VAL A 547 -3.50 7.95 14.35
C VAL A 547 -3.94 7.34 15.68
N LYS A 548 -4.01 8.16 16.73
CA LYS A 548 -4.43 7.74 18.08
C LYS A 548 -5.90 7.99 18.35
N ASP A 549 -6.47 9.01 17.72
CA ASP A 549 -7.89 9.36 17.85
C ASP A 549 -8.34 10.22 16.67
N PHE A 550 -9.55 10.00 16.17
CA PHE A 550 -10.27 10.90 15.28
C PHE A 550 -11.71 11.00 15.77
N SER A 551 -12.10 12.15 16.31
CA SER A 551 -13.35 12.27 17.07
C SER A 551 -14.03 13.63 16.90
N VAL A 552 -15.31 13.69 17.27
CA VAL A 552 -16.10 14.93 17.30
C VAL A 552 -16.56 15.20 18.73
N VAL A 553 -16.31 16.43 19.20
CA VAL A 553 -16.69 16.91 20.54
C VAL A 553 -17.56 18.16 20.38
N ILE A 554 -18.67 18.25 21.08
CA ILE A 554 -19.56 19.43 21.06
C ILE A 554 -19.61 20.03 22.46
N LYS A 555 -18.97 21.19 22.64
CA LYS A 555 -18.93 21.92 23.92
C LYS A 555 -19.83 23.15 23.82
N ASN A 556 -20.81 23.27 24.70
CA ASN A 556 -21.78 24.37 24.72
C ASN A 556 -22.44 24.65 23.35
N GLY A 557 -22.72 23.61 22.58
CA GLY A 557 -23.35 23.70 21.25
C GLY A 557 -22.39 24.08 20.11
N THR A 558 -21.08 24.17 20.36
CA THR A 558 -20.07 24.40 19.34
C THR A 558 -19.33 23.10 19.03
N PRO A 559 -19.37 22.58 17.78
CA PRO A 559 -18.64 21.38 17.41
C PRO A 559 -17.15 21.63 17.22
N SER A 560 -16.35 20.64 17.57
CA SER A 560 -14.94 20.54 17.24
C SER A 560 -14.61 19.14 16.75
N VAL A 561 -13.76 19.05 15.74
CA VAL A 561 -13.21 17.80 15.18
C VAL A 561 -11.77 17.70 15.66
N HIS A 562 -11.41 16.57 16.25
CA HIS A 562 -10.07 16.32 16.78
C HIS A 562 -9.40 15.20 15.99
N LEU A 563 -8.12 15.39 15.68
CA LEU A 563 -7.23 14.37 15.15
C LEU A 563 -5.99 14.30 16.03
N THR A 564 -5.79 13.19 16.72
CA THR A 564 -4.61 12.93 17.53
C THR A 564 -3.68 11.98 16.81
N LEU A 565 -2.40 12.38 16.68
CA LEU A 565 -1.35 11.63 16.01
C LEU A 565 -0.18 11.36 16.96
N ASP A 566 0.58 10.29 16.69
CA ASP A 566 1.94 10.17 17.19
C ASP A 566 2.77 11.38 16.76
N ARG A 567 3.62 11.92 17.64
CA ARG A 567 4.43 13.10 17.35
C ARG A 567 5.31 12.92 16.10
N ALA A 568 5.95 11.77 15.97
CA ALA A 568 6.78 11.44 14.82
C ALA A 568 5.96 11.39 13.51
N ALA A 569 4.68 11.00 13.57
CA ALA A 569 3.81 10.97 12.39
C ALA A 569 3.30 12.35 12.02
N HIS A 570 3.03 13.21 13.01
CA HIS A 570 2.72 14.62 12.81
C HIS A 570 3.89 15.38 12.16
N GLU A 571 5.13 15.12 12.62
CA GLU A 571 6.37 15.80 12.19
C GLU A 571 6.97 15.26 10.88
N ALA A 572 6.45 14.15 10.36
CA ALA A 572 6.98 13.51 9.16
C ALA A 572 6.79 14.39 7.92
N LYS A 573 7.89 14.68 7.22
CA LYS A 573 7.90 15.58 6.06
C LYS A 573 7.19 15.05 4.80
N ASN A 574 6.89 13.75 4.78
CA ASN A 574 6.33 13.04 3.63
C ASN A 574 4.94 12.46 3.90
N MET A 575 4.31 12.76 5.05
CA MET A 575 2.97 12.28 5.40
C MET A 575 2.07 13.46 5.77
N ASN A 576 0.87 13.50 5.21
CA ASN A 576 -0.13 14.51 5.52
C ASN A 576 -1.44 13.82 5.91
N TYR A 577 -2.11 14.31 6.94
CA TYR A 577 -3.44 13.86 7.30
C TYR A 577 -4.43 14.96 6.97
N THR A 578 -5.44 14.69 6.15
CA THR A 578 -6.43 15.68 5.70
C THR A 578 -7.82 15.29 6.15
N ILE A 579 -8.58 16.29 6.59
CA ILE A 579 -9.98 16.14 7.00
C ILE A 579 -10.86 16.76 5.92
N GLN A 580 -11.89 16.02 5.53
CA GLN A 580 -12.94 16.50 4.66
C GLN A 580 -14.30 16.38 5.34
N ILE A 581 -15.19 17.32 5.06
CA ILE A 581 -16.58 17.28 5.50
C ILE A 581 -17.44 17.25 4.23
N ASN A 582 -18.27 16.22 4.08
CA ASN A 582 -19.08 15.98 2.89
C ASN A 582 -18.25 16.07 1.59
N ASN A 583 -17.08 15.41 1.58
CA ASN A 583 -16.11 15.38 0.47
C ASN A 583 -15.53 16.75 0.07
N LYS A 584 -15.52 17.72 0.99
CA LYS A 584 -14.82 19.01 0.80
C LYS A 584 -13.71 19.15 1.83
N PHE A 585 -12.51 19.52 1.35
CA PHE A 585 -11.36 19.77 2.22
C PHE A 585 -11.68 20.81 3.29
N TYR A 586 -11.31 20.49 4.53
CA TYR A 586 -11.54 21.35 5.68
C TYR A 586 -10.24 21.73 6.39
N GLY A 587 -9.31 20.79 6.56
CA GLY A 587 -8.00 21.10 7.15
C GLY A 587 -7.05 19.91 7.18
N LYS A 588 -5.83 20.13 7.67
CA LYS A 588 -4.79 19.09 7.65
C LYS A 588 -3.73 19.21 8.74
N SER A 589 -3.06 18.10 9.00
CA SER A 589 -1.80 17.97 9.74
C SER A 589 -0.68 17.60 8.78
N GLN A 590 0.38 18.41 8.69
CA GLN A 590 1.52 18.19 7.77
C GLN A 590 2.80 18.83 8.32
N ASN A 591 3.93 18.12 8.24
CA ASN A 591 5.28 18.62 8.58
C ASN A 591 5.41 19.22 9.99
N GLY A 592 4.68 18.68 10.95
CA GLY A 592 4.69 19.19 12.31
C GLY A 592 3.78 20.39 12.52
N GLU A 593 2.87 20.70 11.59
CA GLU A 593 1.92 21.80 11.71
C GLU A 593 0.47 21.32 11.52
N CYS A 594 -0.46 21.96 12.24
CA CYS A 594 -1.90 21.81 12.03
C CYS A 594 -2.39 23.08 11.31
N THR A 595 -2.92 22.96 10.09
CA THR A 595 -3.31 24.13 9.26
C THR A 595 -4.82 24.24 9.07
N ASP A 596 -5.25 25.35 8.46
CA ASP A 596 -6.65 25.64 8.11
C ASP A 596 -7.55 25.82 9.33
N HIS A 597 -7.17 26.79 10.18
CA HIS A 597 -7.89 27.14 11.43
C HIS A 597 -7.87 26.05 12.50
N ALA A 598 -6.89 25.15 12.45
CA ALA A 598 -6.64 24.18 13.49
C ALA A 598 -5.98 24.83 14.72
N ILE A 599 -6.33 24.35 15.90
CA ILE A 599 -5.54 24.54 17.12
C ILE A 599 -4.71 23.28 17.34
N LYS A 600 -3.40 23.47 17.53
CA LYS A 600 -2.44 22.40 17.83
C LYS A 600 -2.25 22.31 19.34
N ASP A 601 -2.41 21.12 19.90
CA ASP A 601 -2.07 20.79 21.28
C ASP A 601 -1.02 19.67 21.33
N VAL A 602 -0.05 19.80 22.22
CA VAL A 602 1.13 18.92 22.27
C VAL A 602 1.22 18.26 23.64
N ASN A 603 1.16 16.93 23.66
CA ASN A 603 1.29 16.16 24.90
C ASN A 603 2.66 15.47 24.96
N ASP A 604 3.59 16.07 25.69
CA ASP A 604 4.95 15.54 25.87
C ASP A 604 5.00 14.21 26.60
N ALA A 605 4.12 13.99 27.59
CA ALA A 605 4.10 12.76 28.37
C ALA A 605 3.59 11.56 27.57
N ALA A 606 2.63 11.79 26.67
CA ALA A 606 2.06 10.77 25.80
C ALA A 606 2.76 10.66 24.42
N ASN A 607 3.67 11.60 24.12
CA ASN A 607 4.33 11.74 22.81
C ASN A 607 3.35 11.86 21.63
N THR A 608 2.25 12.60 21.82
CA THR A 608 1.21 12.83 20.81
C THR A 608 1.00 14.30 20.50
N VAL A 609 0.39 14.58 19.35
CA VAL A 609 -0.08 15.92 18.95
C VAL A 609 -1.53 15.81 18.51
N THR A 610 -2.38 16.72 19.00
CA THR A 610 -3.79 16.82 18.61
C THR A 610 -4.02 18.09 17.80
N CYS A 611 -4.51 17.93 16.58
CA CYS A 611 -5.02 19.03 15.76
C CYS A 611 -6.54 19.11 15.93
N SER A 612 -7.06 20.31 16.22
CA SER A 612 -8.48 20.52 16.54
C SER A 612 -9.09 21.61 15.66
N TRP A 613 -10.19 21.33 15.00
CA TRP A 613 -10.90 22.24 14.11
C TRP A 613 -12.30 22.53 14.64
N THR A 614 -12.90 23.70 14.37
CA THR A 614 -14.26 24.04 14.82
C THR A 614 -15.23 24.30 13.64
N PRO A 615 -15.59 23.26 12.87
CA PRO A 615 -16.55 23.39 11.79
C PRO A 615 -17.98 23.61 12.30
N THR A 616 -18.84 24.06 11.40
CA THR A 616 -20.28 23.92 11.56
C THR A 616 -20.68 22.50 11.12
N LEU A 617 -21.29 21.73 12.02
CA LEU A 617 -21.72 20.34 11.79
C LEU A 617 -23.21 20.21 12.03
N ASN A 618 -23.88 19.44 11.17
CA ASN A 618 -25.30 19.12 11.25
C ASN A 618 -25.50 17.60 11.27
N GLN A 619 -26.66 17.17 11.77
CA GLN A 619 -27.07 15.78 11.65
C GLN A 619 -27.14 15.36 10.18
N GLY A 620 -26.45 14.28 9.83
CA GLY A 620 -26.31 13.74 8.48
C GLY A 620 -25.00 14.10 7.78
N ASP A 621 -24.18 15.00 8.34
CA ASP A 621 -22.85 15.29 7.80
C ASP A 621 -21.90 14.09 7.96
N GLU A 622 -21.02 13.92 6.99
CA GLU A 622 -20.00 12.87 6.94
C GLU A 622 -18.61 13.48 6.96
N LEU A 623 -17.79 13.06 7.92
CA LEU A 623 -16.40 13.49 8.07
C LEU A 623 -15.49 12.37 7.60
N TYR A 624 -14.47 12.74 6.82
CA TYR A 624 -13.52 11.80 6.22
C TYR A 624 -12.11 12.20 6.61
N LEU A 625 -11.32 11.24 7.07
CA LEU A 625 -9.88 11.38 7.30
C LEU A 625 -9.12 10.64 6.21
N TYR A 626 -8.17 11.32 5.57
CA TYR A 626 -7.29 10.74 4.56
C TYR A 626 -5.82 10.93 4.93
N ASN A 627 -4.96 9.97 4.61
CA ASN A 627 -3.51 10.13 4.57
C ASN A 627 -3.09 10.50 3.14
N TYR A 628 -2.15 11.43 3.00
CA TYR A 628 -1.42 11.67 1.77
C TYR A 628 0.07 11.45 2.02
N SER A 629 0.63 10.41 1.44
CA SER A 629 2.04 10.06 1.58
C SER A 629 2.63 9.72 0.22
N ASN A 630 3.80 10.30 -0.09
CA ASN A 630 4.55 10.02 -1.32
C ASN A 630 3.72 10.09 -2.62
N GLY A 631 2.74 11.00 -2.69
CA GLY A 631 1.89 11.17 -3.88
C GLY A 631 0.56 10.40 -3.88
N VAL A 632 0.32 9.53 -2.89
CA VAL A 632 -0.88 8.68 -2.81
C VAL A 632 -1.80 9.15 -1.70
N THR A 633 -3.10 9.32 -2.01
CA THR A 633 -4.16 9.61 -1.04
C THR A 633 -4.86 8.32 -0.62
N THR A 634 -4.89 8.00 0.67
CA THR A 634 -5.51 6.79 1.23
C THR A 634 -6.59 7.19 2.26
N PRO A 635 -7.84 6.71 2.15
CA PRO A 635 -8.85 6.92 3.19
C PRO A 635 -8.46 6.16 4.47
N ILE A 636 -8.61 6.81 5.62
CA ILE A 636 -8.30 6.24 6.94
C ILE A 636 -9.60 5.91 7.69
N GLU A 637 -10.47 6.91 7.88
CA GLU A 637 -11.67 6.75 8.71
C GLU A 637 -12.80 7.69 8.26
N THR A 638 -14.04 7.28 8.49
CA THR A 638 -15.25 8.06 8.17
C THR A 638 -16.20 8.08 9.37
N ILE A 639 -16.62 9.27 9.81
CA ILE A 639 -17.62 9.47 10.87
C ILE A 639 -18.89 10.05 10.26
N LYS A 640 -20.03 9.35 10.44
CA LYS A 640 -21.35 9.86 10.06
C LYS A 640 -22.09 10.37 11.29
N LEU A 641 -22.49 11.64 11.26
CA LEU A 641 -23.16 12.28 12.39
C LEU A 641 -24.66 11.96 12.41
N ASP A 642 -25.02 10.84 13.04
CA ASP A 642 -26.41 10.52 13.37
C ASP A 642 -26.82 11.08 14.74
N LYS A 643 -28.07 10.78 15.16
CA LYS A 643 -28.62 11.27 16.44
C LYS A 643 -27.83 10.75 17.65
N GLU A 644 -27.28 9.55 17.58
CA GLU A 644 -26.49 8.96 18.65
C GLU A 644 -25.08 9.58 18.71
N GLN A 645 -24.42 9.75 17.56
CA GLN A 645 -23.09 10.36 17.48
C GLN A 645 -23.10 11.83 17.90
N MET A 646 -24.14 12.57 17.52
CA MET A 646 -24.36 13.93 18.02
C MET A 646 -24.54 13.95 19.55
N ALA A 647 -25.30 13.01 20.10
CA ALA A 647 -25.48 12.90 21.55
C ALA A 647 -24.17 12.53 22.27
N ARG A 648 -23.36 11.63 21.70
CA ARG A 648 -22.03 11.24 22.21
C ARG A 648 -21.05 12.42 22.20
N ALA A 649 -20.99 13.16 21.10
CA ALA A 649 -20.12 14.33 20.96
C ALA A 649 -20.46 15.44 21.97
N GLU A 650 -21.75 15.70 22.20
CA GLU A 650 -22.17 16.67 23.22
C GLU A 650 -21.89 16.19 24.65
N ILE A 651 -22.03 14.88 24.91
CA ILE A 651 -21.69 14.32 26.21
C ILE A 651 -20.18 14.45 26.49
N ALA A 652 -19.33 14.22 25.48
CA ALA A 652 -17.89 14.44 25.59
C ALA A 652 -17.55 15.91 25.91
N GLY A 653 -18.26 16.89 25.36
CA GLY A 653 -18.02 18.30 25.71
C GLY A 653 -18.45 18.70 27.13
N GLU A 654 -19.23 17.85 27.81
CA GLU A 654 -19.79 18.10 29.15
C GLU A 654 -19.07 17.30 30.26
N LEU A 655 -18.52 16.13 29.92
CA LEU A 655 -17.76 15.23 30.79
C LEU A 655 -16.27 15.52 30.66
N ILE A 656 -15.57 15.81 31.76
CA ILE A 656 -14.15 16.17 31.74
C ILE A 656 -13.27 14.94 31.93
N SER A 657 -13.57 14.13 32.94
CA SER A 657 -12.89 12.87 33.16
C SER A 657 -13.74 11.87 33.93
N PHE A 658 -13.40 10.60 33.80
CA PHE A 658 -13.79 9.55 34.70
C PHE A 658 -12.52 8.76 35.01
N ASP A 659 -12.12 8.71 36.28
CA ASP A 659 -10.82 8.23 36.71
C ASP A 659 -10.95 7.24 37.86
N MET A 660 -9.93 6.40 38.03
CA MET A 660 -9.72 5.65 39.25
C MET A 660 -8.59 6.27 40.05
N ALA A 661 -8.93 6.84 41.22
CA ALA A 661 -7.98 7.45 42.12
C ALA A 661 -7.71 6.55 43.33
N ILE A 662 -6.45 6.43 43.73
CA ILE A 662 -6.08 5.75 44.99
C ILE A 662 -6.15 6.77 46.13
N GLN A 663 -7.16 6.63 46.99
CA GLN A 663 -7.32 7.50 48.16
C GLN A 663 -7.16 6.68 49.44
N ASN A 664 -6.13 7.01 50.24
CA ASN A 664 -5.77 6.30 51.47
C ASN A 664 -5.53 4.78 51.24
N GLY A 665 -4.91 4.42 50.11
CA GLY A 665 -4.59 3.04 49.77
C GLY A 665 -5.79 2.19 49.33
N GLN A 666 -6.91 2.81 48.94
CA GLN A 666 -8.07 2.14 48.36
C GLN A 666 -8.51 2.83 47.06
N PRO A 667 -8.93 2.07 46.04
CA PRO A 667 -9.40 2.62 44.77
C PRO A 667 -10.76 3.30 44.91
N ALA A 668 -10.94 4.44 44.25
CA ALA A 668 -12.16 5.22 44.21
C ALA A 668 -12.45 5.66 42.77
N LEU A 669 -13.71 5.59 42.35
CA LEU A 669 -14.16 6.12 41.06
C LEU A 669 -14.41 7.62 41.20
N VAL A 670 -13.83 8.40 40.31
CA VAL A 670 -13.92 9.86 40.31
C VAL A 670 -14.48 10.32 38.98
N LEU A 671 -15.63 10.97 38.99
CA LEU A 671 -16.23 11.60 37.80
C LEU A 671 -16.00 13.11 37.91
N THR A 672 -15.33 13.69 36.93
CA THR A 672 -15.22 15.15 36.78
C THR A 672 -16.09 15.60 35.63
N GLU A 673 -17.06 16.48 35.87
CA GLU A 673 -17.92 17.07 34.85
C GLU A 673 -17.92 18.59 34.96
N THR A 674 -18.39 19.28 33.92
CA THR A 674 -18.54 20.74 33.97
C THR A 674 -19.64 21.15 34.98
N ASP A 675 -19.47 22.29 35.63
CA ASP A 675 -20.45 22.84 36.58
C ASP A 675 -21.82 23.04 35.92
N ASN A 676 -21.84 23.43 34.64
CA ASN A 676 -23.07 23.52 33.86
C ASN A 676 -23.72 22.14 33.65
N ALA A 677 -22.97 21.10 33.28
CA ALA A 677 -23.52 19.75 33.12
C ALA A 677 -24.10 19.21 34.43
N TYR A 678 -23.37 19.39 35.54
CA TYR A 678 -23.82 19.03 36.88
C TYR A 678 -25.13 19.74 37.26
N ARG A 679 -25.22 21.06 37.05
CA ARG A 679 -26.38 21.86 37.48
C ARG A 679 -27.60 21.71 36.57
N SER A 680 -27.39 21.65 35.26
CA SER A 680 -28.46 21.72 34.26
C SER A 680 -29.05 20.35 33.95
N TYR A 681 -28.21 19.31 33.84
CA TYR A 681 -28.62 18.04 33.24
C TYR A 681 -28.32 16.80 34.08
N GLY A 682 -27.36 16.87 35.01
CA GLY A 682 -26.63 15.75 35.62
C GLY A 682 -27.36 14.41 35.48
N ASN A 683 -26.79 13.48 34.72
CA ASN A 683 -27.41 12.17 34.50
C ASN A 683 -26.41 11.03 34.24
N TYR A 684 -25.15 11.19 34.67
CA TYR A 684 -24.13 10.14 34.54
C TYR A 684 -24.33 9.05 35.56
N THR A 685 -24.62 7.83 35.11
CA THR A 685 -24.89 6.67 35.95
C THR A 685 -23.72 5.70 35.90
N ILE A 686 -23.24 5.29 37.07
CA ILE A 686 -22.14 4.34 37.23
C ILE A 686 -22.71 2.99 37.68
N GLN A 687 -22.31 1.92 36.99
CA GLN A 687 -22.55 0.55 37.38
C GLN A 687 -21.24 -0.23 37.54
N LEU A 688 -21.27 -1.24 38.41
CA LEU A 688 -20.24 -2.24 38.58
C LEU A 688 -20.89 -3.62 38.49
N ASN A 689 -20.46 -4.45 37.52
CA ASN A 689 -21.05 -5.75 37.18
C ASN A 689 -22.59 -5.66 37.02
N GLY A 690 -23.06 -4.65 36.29
CA GLY A 690 -24.48 -4.36 36.08
C GLY A 690 -25.25 -3.84 37.31
N LYS A 691 -24.59 -3.63 38.46
CA LYS A 691 -25.23 -3.08 39.68
C LYS A 691 -24.96 -1.60 39.83
N PHE A 692 -25.99 -0.83 40.19
CA PHE A 692 -25.88 0.60 40.43
C PHE A 692 -24.89 0.92 41.56
N VAL A 693 -23.89 1.75 41.26
CA VAL A 693 -22.88 2.25 42.21
C VAL A 693 -23.25 3.65 42.68
N GLY A 694 -23.57 4.52 41.73
CA GLY A 694 -23.86 5.92 42.02
C GLY A 694 -24.11 6.72 40.76
N LYS A 695 -24.48 7.99 40.94
CA LYS A 695 -24.89 8.84 39.82
C LYS A 695 -24.68 10.31 40.13
N SER A 696 -24.29 11.08 39.12
CA SER A 696 -24.47 12.53 39.14
C SER A 696 -25.85 12.88 38.62
N GLN A 697 -26.63 13.61 39.43
CA GLN A 697 -27.98 14.02 39.10
C GLN A 697 -28.30 15.47 39.49
N LYS A 698 -28.44 16.35 38.49
CA LYS A 698 -28.97 17.73 38.60
C LYS A 698 -28.70 18.42 39.94
N SER A 699 -27.46 18.88 40.14
CA SER A 699 -26.96 19.50 41.38
C SER A 699 -26.87 18.55 42.59
N SER A 700 -26.79 17.24 42.38
CA SER A 700 -26.61 16.24 43.44
C SER A 700 -25.69 15.10 42.98
N ILE A 701 -24.82 14.61 43.87
CA ILE A 701 -24.08 13.35 43.71
C ILE A 701 -24.70 12.28 44.60
N MET A 702 -25.24 11.22 44.01
CA MET A 702 -25.89 10.11 44.73
C MET A 702 -24.88 9.00 45.02
N ASN A 703 -24.86 8.52 46.27
CA ASN A 703 -23.96 7.47 46.78
C ASN A 703 -22.45 7.80 46.72
N GLY A 704 -22.10 9.07 46.60
CA GLY A 704 -20.72 9.54 46.56
C GLY A 704 -20.56 10.87 47.28
N SER A 705 -19.33 11.39 47.31
CA SER A 705 -19.02 12.74 47.77
C SER A 705 -18.89 13.71 46.59
N VAL A 706 -19.23 14.97 46.80
CA VAL A 706 -19.09 16.05 45.82
C VAL A 706 -18.03 17.05 46.26
N ALA A 707 -17.21 17.50 45.32
CA ALA A 707 -16.36 18.67 45.44
C ALA A 707 -16.62 19.59 44.25
N ILE A 708 -16.90 20.86 44.51
CA ILE A 708 -17.16 21.88 43.48
C ILE A 708 -15.96 22.81 43.45
N ASP A 709 -15.39 23.02 42.27
CA ASP A 709 -14.32 23.98 42.05
C ASP A 709 -14.85 25.12 41.17
N ASP A 710 -15.20 26.22 41.82
CA ASP A 710 -15.74 27.42 41.17
C ASP A 710 -14.71 28.11 40.25
N ALA A 711 -13.40 27.92 40.50
CA ALA A 711 -12.35 28.56 39.71
C ALA A 711 -12.18 27.89 38.34
N SER A 712 -12.23 26.55 38.31
CA SER A 712 -12.18 25.76 37.07
C SER A 712 -13.57 25.50 36.46
N GLN A 713 -14.64 25.91 37.15
CA GLN A 713 -16.04 25.59 36.79
C GLN A 713 -16.27 24.09 36.61
N THR A 714 -15.70 23.27 37.51
CA THR A 714 -15.82 21.81 37.46
C THR A 714 -16.42 21.24 38.74
N VAL A 715 -17.05 20.07 38.62
CA VAL A 715 -17.62 19.32 39.73
C VAL A 715 -17.07 17.90 39.71
N LYS A 716 -16.58 17.45 40.86
CA LYS A 716 -16.02 16.12 41.08
C LYS A 716 -16.93 15.30 41.97
N GLY A 717 -17.50 14.23 41.43
CA GLY A 717 -18.14 13.15 42.18
C GLY A 717 -17.13 12.05 42.52
N THR A 718 -17.17 11.50 43.73
CA THR A 718 -16.29 10.39 44.13
C THR A 718 -17.07 9.27 44.80
N TRP A 719 -16.88 8.04 44.33
CA TRP A 719 -17.52 6.82 44.84
C TRP A 719 -16.45 5.81 45.24
N LYS A 720 -16.67 5.09 46.34
CA LYS A 720 -15.73 4.09 46.87
C LYS A 720 -16.38 2.70 46.95
N PRO A 721 -16.82 2.11 45.83
CA PRO A 721 -17.34 0.74 45.84
C PRO A 721 -16.22 -0.26 46.12
N THR A 722 -16.58 -1.44 46.61
CA THR A 722 -15.63 -2.57 46.63
C THR A 722 -15.43 -3.07 45.20
N MET A 723 -14.19 -3.10 44.72
CA MET A 723 -13.82 -3.46 43.35
C MET A 723 -12.75 -4.56 43.36
N ARG A 724 -12.77 -5.43 42.35
CA ARG A 724 -11.84 -6.55 42.17
C ARG A 724 -11.37 -6.64 40.71
N VAL A 725 -10.21 -7.25 40.51
CA VAL A 725 -9.71 -7.59 39.16
C VAL A 725 -10.76 -8.47 38.48
N GLY A 726 -11.13 -8.09 37.26
CA GLY A 726 -12.18 -8.76 36.49
C GLY A 726 -13.59 -8.19 36.65
N ASP A 727 -13.82 -7.22 37.55
CA ASP A 727 -15.11 -6.55 37.63
C ASP A 727 -15.33 -5.60 36.43
N GLU A 728 -16.54 -5.60 35.87
CA GLU A 728 -16.94 -4.70 34.78
C GLU A 728 -17.45 -3.37 35.35
N ILE A 729 -16.91 -2.24 34.91
CA ILE A 729 -17.41 -0.90 35.20
C ILE A 729 -18.10 -0.36 33.97
N LYS A 730 -19.28 0.25 34.19
CA LYS A 730 -20.05 0.94 33.15
C LYS A 730 -20.43 2.36 33.56
N LEU A 731 -20.15 3.34 32.72
CA LEU A 731 -20.61 4.73 32.83
C LEU A 731 -21.54 5.03 31.65
N TYR A 732 -22.74 5.54 31.89
CA TYR A 732 -23.67 5.90 30.82
C TYR A 732 -24.56 7.09 31.18
N ARG A 733 -25.18 7.70 30.18
CA ARG A 733 -26.13 8.81 30.35
C ARG A 733 -27.31 8.69 29.39
N TYR A 734 -28.49 9.09 29.83
CA TYR A 734 -29.63 9.25 28.92
C TYR A 734 -29.66 10.66 28.32
N LYS A 735 -29.83 10.76 27.00
CA LYS A 735 -30.01 12.01 26.26
C LYS A 735 -31.06 11.82 25.17
N ASP A 736 -32.07 12.69 25.14
CA ASP A 736 -33.18 12.65 24.17
C ASP A 736 -33.86 11.27 23.98
N GLY A 737 -34.01 10.53 25.09
CA GLY A 737 -34.62 9.20 25.13
C GLY A 737 -33.67 8.05 24.78
N LEU A 738 -32.42 8.33 24.39
CA LEU A 738 -31.39 7.35 24.07
C LEU A 738 -30.46 7.12 25.27
N GLN A 739 -30.12 5.86 25.56
CA GLN A 739 -29.04 5.52 26.49
C GLN A 739 -27.71 5.58 25.73
N VAL A 740 -26.83 6.48 26.15
CA VAL A 740 -25.48 6.60 25.60
C VAL A 740 -24.50 5.99 26.59
N ASP A 741 -23.94 4.84 26.23
CA ASP A 741 -22.89 4.17 27.01
C ASP A 741 -21.54 4.86 26.76
N ILE A 742 -20.93 5.41 27.80
CA ILE A 742 -19.74 6.27 27.73
C ILE A 742 -18.48 5.45 28.01
N VAL A 743 -18.53 4.59 29.02
CA VAL A 743 -17.45 3.66 29.37
C VAL A 743 -18.05 2.29 29.62
N THR A 744 -17.45 1.25 29.08
CA THR A 744 -17.62 -0.15 29.51
C THR A 744 -16.24 -0.78 29.54
N MET A 745 -15.76 -1.20 30.70
CA MET A 745 -14.43 -1.79 30.83
C MET A 745 -14.34 -2.85 31.91
N THR A 746 -13.37 -3.75 31.80
CA THR A 746 -13.03 -4.71 32.85
C THR A 746 -11.82 -4.21 33.66
N LEU A 747 -11.91 -4.26 34.98
CA LEU A 747 -10.87 -3.80 35.90
C LEU A 747 -9.64 -4.71 35.90
N THR A 748 -8.46 -4.10 35.83
CA THR A 748 -7.16 -4.79 35.91
C THR A 748 -6.48 -4.55 37.26
N ASP A 749 -5.47 -5.37 37.57
CA ASP A 749 -4.68 -5.26 38.80
C ASP A 749 -3.88 -3.95 38.85
N GLU A 750 -3.36 -3.51 37.71
CA GLU A 750 -2.66 -2.23 37.57
C GLU A 750 -3.57 -1.05 37.93
N LEU A 751 -4.74 -0.97 37.29
CA LEU A 751 -5.73 0.08 37.55
C LEU A 751 -6.17 0.13 39.03
N LEU A 752 -6.34 -1.03 39.68
CA LEU A 752 -6.73 -1.10 41.09
C LEU A 752 -5.58 -0.76 42.06
N SER A 753 -4.33 -0.92 41.64
CA SER A 753 -3.14 -0.71 42.50
C SER A 753 -2.51 0.67 42.34
N SER A 754 -2.43 1.19 41.12
CA SER A 754 -1.83 2.50 40.81
C SER A 754 -2.86 3.59 40.53
N GLY A 755 -4.13 3.23 40.35
CA GLY A 755 -5.10 4.14 39.75
C GLY A 755 -4.81 4.37 38.27
N GLY A 756 -5.61 5.21 37.62
CA GLY A 756 -5.46 5.50 36.21
C GLY A 756 -6.66 6.22 35.63
N ASN A 757 -6.48 6.81 34.46
CA ASN A 757 -7.57 7.47 33.74
C ASN A 757 -8.44 6.38 33.10
N ILE A 758 -9.75 6.44 33.34
CA ILE A 758 -10.72 5.55 32.69
C ILE A 758 -11.29 6.23 31.43
N TYR A 759 -11.45 7.56 31.47
CA TYR A 759 -11.91 8.42 30.36
C TYR A 759 -11.45 9.87 30.61
N LYS A 760 -10.95 10.58 29.58
CA LYS A 760 -10.57 12.01 29.68
C LYS A 760 -10.88 12.76 28.38
N VAL A 761 -11.40 13.98 28.50
CA VAL A 761 -11.58 14.92 27.38
C VAL A 761 -10.50 15.98 27.47
N PHE A 762 -9.73 16.18 26.40
CA PHE A 762 -8.59 17.10 26.36
C PHE A 762 -9.08 18.56 26.33
N ASP A 763 -8.54 19.42 27.21
CA ASP A 763 -8.69 20.87 27.12
C ASP A 763 -7.35 21.56 27.46
N THR A 764 -7.12 22.70 26.80
CA THR A 764 -5.85 23.44 26.66
C THR A 764 -5.61 24.41 27.83
N GLU A 765 -4.44 24.35 28.48
CA GLU A 765 -4.00 25.36 29.47
C GLU A 765 -2.86 26.25 28.94
N THR A 766 -2.87 27.53 29.32
CA THR A 766 -1.89 28.59 28.96
C THR A 766 -0.96 28.87 30.13
N THR A 767 0.36 29.16 29.94
CA THR A 767 1.26 29.91 30.88
C THR A 767 2.73 30.11 30.34
N PRO A 768 3.62 30.99 30.90
CA PRO A 768 4.44 31.97 30.15
C PRO A 768 6.01 31.89 30.24
N GLN A 769 6.68 32.77 29.48
CA GLN A 769 8.13 32.97 29.15
C GLN A 769 9.12 33.34 30.29
N PRO A 770 10.44 33.02 30.13
CA PRO A 770 11.55 33.93 30.51
C PRO A 770 12.71 34.07 29.47
N GLU A 771 13.52 35.14 29.61
CA GLU A 771 14.61 35.66 28.74
C GLU A 771 16.06 35.37 29.28
N PRO A 772 17.20 35.71 28.60
CA PRO A 772 18.34 34.80 28.30
C PRO A 772 19.74 35.24 28.81
N THR A 773 20.81 34.41 28.62
CA THR A 773 22.24 34.71 28.24
C THR A 773 23.24 33.56 28.63
N PRO A 774 24.52 33.50 28.17
CA PRO A 774 25.13 33.53 26.82
C PRO A 774 26.17 32.38 26.54
N GLU A 775 26.61 32.21 25.28
CA GLU A 775 27.65 31.26 24.78
C GLU A 775 29.12 31.65 25.05
N PRO A 776 30.10 30.73 24.83
CA PRO A 776 31.11 30.97 23.76
C PRO A 776 31.71 29.73 23.02
N THR A 777 31.71 29.77 21.66
CA THR A 777 32.82 29.79 20.62
C THR A 777 34.04 28.78 20.60
N PRO A 778 34.79 28.58 19.46
CA PRO A 778 34.83 27.33 18.64
C PRO A 778 36.27 26.83 18.24
N GLU A 779 36.40 25.82 17.34
CA GLU A 779 37.44 25.61 16.26
C GLU A 779 37.53 24.11 15.81
N PRO A 780 38.16 23.72 14.66
CA PRO A 780 38.19 24.29 13.30
C PRO A 780 37.91 23.23 12.17
N THR A 781 37.66 23.72 10.95
CA THR A 781 37.32 22.97 9.71
C THR A 781 38.56 22.66 8.82
N PRO A 782 38.48 21.69 7.87
CA PRO A 782 39.18 21.82 6.59
C PRO A 782 38.31 21.66 5.32
N GLU A 783 38.87 22.20 4.22
CA GLU A 783 38.33 22.74 2.96
C GLU A 783 38.06 21.74 1.77
N PRO A 784 37.52 22.22 0.62
CA PRO A 784 36.53 21.51 -0.21
C PRO A 784 37.02 21.09 -1.62
N THR A 785 36.09 20.61 -2.46
CA THR A 785 36.25 20.37 -3.93
C THR A 785 35.02 20.93 -4.69
N PRO A 786 35.08 21.18 -6.02
CA PRO A 786 34.98 22.49 -6.69
C PRO A 786 33.58 22.85 -7.28
N GLU A 787 33.35 24.16 -7.51
CA GLU A 787 32.09 24.78 -7.99
C GLU A 787 31.87 24.81 -9.52
N PRO A 788 30.61 24.92 -10.00
CA PRO A 788 30.24 25.02 -11.42
C PRO A 788 30.34 26.45 -12.02
N THR A 789 30.57 26.51 -13.35
CA THR A 789 30.98 27.69 -14.12
C THR A 789 29.94 28.84 -14.20
N PRO A 790 30.33 30.13 -14.02
CA PRO A 790 29.41 31.28 -13.97
C PRO A 790 28.96 31.83 -15.34
N VAL A 791 27.71 32.32 -15.41
CA VAL A 791 27.14 33.08 -16.53
C VAL A 791 27.65 34.53 -16.48
N THR A 792 28.26 35.03 -17.56
CA THR A 792 28.75 36.43 -17.63
C THR A 792 27.65 37.38 -18.11
N GLY A 793 27.12 38.22 -17.20
CA GLY A 793 26.22 39.34 -17.55
C GLY A 793 25.46 39.94 -16.36
N LEU A 794 25.08 39.11 -15.38
CA LEU A 794 24.39 39.54 -14.17
C LEU A 794 25.31 39.41 -12.95
N LYS A 795 25.51 40.48 -12.19
CA LYS A 795 26.22 40.43 -10.92
C LYS A 795 25.58 41.37 -9.91
N ALA A 796 24.39 41.00 -9.43
CA ALA A 796 23.94 41.55 -8.15
C ALA A 796 24.89 41.05 -7.06
N THR A 797 25.17 41.84 -6.04
CA THR A 797 26.10 41.44 -4.99
C THR A 797 25.44 41.55 -3.63
N LEU A 798 25.43 40.43 -2.90
CA LEU A 798 24.97 40.34 -1.52
C LEU A 798 26.15 40.61 -0.59
N PHE A 799 25.93 41.39 0.47
CA PHE A 799 26.94 41.74 1.46
C PHE A 799 26.51 41.30 2.85
N GLN A 800 27.45 40.76 3.61
CA GLN A 800 27.22 40.27 4.96
C GLN A 800 26.76 41.38 5.91
N ASN A 801 27.28 42.59 5.75
CA ASN A 801 26.98 43.69 6.67
C ASN A 801 26.17 44.81 5.99
N GLY A 802 25.50 45.61 6.82
CA GLY A 802 24.87 46.85 6.38
C GLY A 802 25.88 47.83 5.77
N GLY A 803 25.38 48.80 5.01
CA GLY A 803 26.20 49.80 4.33
C GLY A 803 27.09 49.29 3.18
N TYR A 804 26.81 48.10 2.64
CA TYR A 804 27.57 47.48 1.53
C TYR A 804 29.03 47.18 1.88
N THR A 805 29.24 46.72 3.11
CA THR A 805 30.56 46.42 3.67
C THR A 805 30.63 44.98 4.17
N GLY A 806 31.82 44.54 4.57
CA GLY A 806 32.05 43.13 4.92
C GLY A 806 32.24 42.29 3.67
N ASP A 807 32.10 40.97 3.83
CA ASP A 807 32.30 40.05 2.73
C ASP A 807 31.07 39.92 1.83
N SER A 808 31.29 39.42 0.62
CA SER A 808 30.32 39.53 -0.48
C SER A 808 30.20 38.27 -1.33
N LEU A 809 28.98 38.02 -1.80
CA LEU A 809 28.64 36.97 -2.76
C LEU A 809 28.07 37.59 -4.05
N ASP A 810 28.68 37.27 -5.18
CA ASP A 810 28.17 37.67 -6.50
C ASP A 810 27.07 36.70 -6.94
N ILE A 811 25.90 37.24 -7.30
CA ILE A 811 24.74 36.49 -7.79
C ILE A 811 24.68 36.64 -9.31
N THR A 812 25.01 35.55 -9.99
CA THR A 812 24.98 35.44 -11.46
C THR A 812 23.81 34.60 -12.01
N GLY A 813 23.01 34.02 -11.12
CA GLY A 813 21.88 33.16 -11.44
C GLY A 813 21.06 32.81 -10.19
N ASP A 814 20.02 32.00 -10.35
CA ASP A 814 19.18 31.57 -9.24
C ASP A 814 19.97 30.63 -8.30
N ILE A 815 19.89 30.86 -6.99
CA ILE A 815 20.48 30.00 -5.97
C ILE A 815 19.36 29.49 -5.08
N ALA A 816 19.02 28.22 -5.25
CA ALA A 816 17.89 27.58 -4.57
C ALA A 816 18.12 27.40 -3.07
N CYS A 817 19.34 27.51 -2.56
CA CYS A 817 19.61 27.53 -1.13
C CYS A 817 20.99 28.16 -0.88
N LEU A 818 21.07 29.14 0.01
CA LEU A 818 22.32 29.77 0.41
C LEU A 818 23.03 28.97 1.51
N THR A 819 22.36 28.00 2.14
CA THR A 819 22.98 27.02 3.05
C THR A 819 24.11 26.28 2.34
N GLY A 820 25.30 26.29 2.95
CA GLY A 820 26.51 25.71 2.37
C GLY A 820 27.17 26.54 1.24
N VAL A 821 26.55 27.62 0.77
CA VAL A 821 27.17 28.57 -0.17
C VAL A 821 28.02 29.54 0.65
N LYS A 822 29.33 29.56 0.38
CA LYS A 822 30.27 30.37 1.17
C LYS A 822 30.51 31.73 0.52
N MET A 823 30.53 32.78 1.33
CA MET A 823 31.12 34.05 0.94
C MET A 823 32.66 33.89 0.85
N LYS A 824 33.38 34.83 0.24
CA LYS A 824 34.83 34.72 -0.05
C LYS A 824 35.72 34.55 1.18
N ASN A 825 35.22 34.88 2.37
CA ASN A 825 35.86 34.73 3.67
C ASN A 825 35.60 33.34 4.30
N GLY A 826 34.83 32.49 3.63
CA GLY A 826 34.54 31.11 4.04
C GLY A 826 33.32 30.93 4.94
N PHE A 827 32.65 32.02 5.35
CA PHE A 827 31.39 31.95 6.11
C PHE A 827 30.21 31.66 5.19
N GLU A 828 29.18 31.01 5.72
CA GLU A 828 27.96 30.73 4.95
C GLU A 828 27.20 32.03 4.64
N ALA A 829 26.64 32.09 3.44
CA ALA A 829 25.84 33.20 3.00
C ALA A 829 24.39 33.14 3.54
N ASN A 830 23.95 31.97 4.02
CA ASN A 830 22.61 31.76 4.56
C ASN A 830 22.38 32.64 5.79
N ASP A 831 21.29 33.39 5.80
CA ASP A 831 20.87 34.21 6.95
C ASP A 831 21.90 35.25 7.39
N GLU A 832 22.90 35.53 6.55
CA GLU A 832 23.98 36.46 6.87
C GLU A 832 23.93 37.71 5.97
N VAL A 833 23.04 37.77 4.99
CA VAL A 833 22.92 38.91 4.07
C VAL A 833 22.23 40.09 4.74
N SER A 834 22.91 41.24 4.75
CA SER A 834 22.41 42.47 5.39
C SER A 834 22.35 43.67 4.45
N SER A 835 22.98 43.62 3.27
CA SER A 835 22.76 44.61 2.21
C SER A 835 23.01 44.05 0.81
N VAL A 836 22.45 44.71 -0.22
CA VAL A 836 22.58 44.28 -1.63
C VAL A 836 22.85 45.47 -2.55
N THR A 837 23.67 45.25 -3.59
CA THR A 837 23.81 46.17 -4.72
C THR A 837 23.34 45.55 -6.02
N ILE A 838 22.54 46.27 -6.79
CA ILE A 838 22.02 45.86 -8.11
C ILE A 838 22.63 46.79 -9.17
N PRO A 839 23.52 46.30 -10.06
CA PRO A 839 24.12 47.14 -11.11
C PRO A 839 23.16 47.35 -12.30
N GLU A 840 23.48 48.30 -13.18
CA GLU A 840 22.68 48.62 -14.38
C GLU A 840 22.52 47.43 -15.35
N SER A 841 23.45 46.48 -15.34
CA SER A 841 23.36 45.26 -16.15
C SER A 841 22.36 44.22 -15.60
N SER A 842 21.78 44.46 -14.42
CA SER A 842 20.78 43.59 -13.78
C SER A 842 19.41 44.24 -13.74
N LEU A 843 18.35 43.45 -13.95
CA LEU A 843 16.98 43.93 -13.76
C LEU A 843 16.55 43.90 -12.29
N GLY A 844 17.10 42.98 -11.49
CA GLY A 844 16.84 42.85 -10.07
C GLY A 844 17.03 41.43 -9.56
N ILE A 845 16.85 41.25 -8.25
CA ILE A 845 16.79 39.93 -7.60
C ILE A 845 15.63 39.88 -6.62
N ARG A 846 15.16 38.67 -6.32
CA ARG A 846 14.21 38.38 -5.26
C ARG A 846 14.88 37.51 -4.22
N LEU A 847 14.93 37.98 -2.98
CA LEU A 847 15.40 37.20 -1.83
C LEU A 847 14.22 36.50 -1.16
N PHE A 848 14.49 35.35 -0.57
CA PHE A 848 13.52 34.53 0.14
C PHE A 848 14.05 34.15 1.52
N SER A 849 13.16 34.12 2.51
CA SER A 849 13.54 33.80 3.88
C SER A 849 13.92 32.34 4.07
N ASP A 850 13.49 31.47 3.14
CA ASP A 850 13.73 30.05 3.20
C ASP A 850 14.40 29.56 1.90
N CYS A 851 14.98 28.37 1.96
CA CYS A 851 15.46 27.69 0.77
C CYS A 851 14.31 27.25 -0.17
N GLN A 852 14.68 26.97 -1.40
CA GLN A 852 13.83 26.61 -2.54
C GLN A 852 12.82 27.70 -2.90
N PHE A 853 13.21 28.97 -2.71
CA PHE A 853 12.41 30.16 -3.06
C PHE A 853 11.06 30.21 -2.31
N LYS A 854 11.07 29.88 -1.02
CA LYS A 854 9.89 29.82 -0.13
C LYS A 854 10.02 30.79 1.06
N GLY A 855 8.93 30.96 1.79
CA GLY A 855 8.87 31.85 2.95
C GLY A 855 8.62 33.30 2.56
N THR A 856 8.97 34.23 3.47
CA THR A 856 8.84 35.67 3.22
C THR A 856 9.77 36.07 2.09
N THR A 857 9.29 36.91 1.17
CA THR A 857 10.11 37.33 0.03
C THR A 857 10.12 38.83 -0.16
N HIS A 858 11.23 39.35 -0.68
CA HIS A 858 11.34 40.74 -1.08
C HIS A 858 12.11 40.88 -2.39
N ILE A 859 11.65 41.80 -3.26
CA ILE A 859 12.28 42.05 -4.56
C ILE A 859 13.03 43.37 -4.54
N TYR A 860 14.26 43.34 -5.04
CA TYR A 860 15.13 44.50 -5.23
C TYR A 860 15.41 44.69 -6.72
N ASN A 861 14.73 45.65 -7.34
CA ASN A 861 14.92 45.99 -8.76
C ASN A 861 16.00 47.06 -8.94
N TYR A 862 16.59 47.13 -10.14
CA TYR A 862 17.45 48.27 -10.49
C TYR A 862 16.60 49.51 -10.83
N ASP A 863 16.87 50.61 -10.13
CA ASP A 863 16.43 51.96 -10.48
C ASP A 863 17.67 52.87 -10.55
N LYS A 864 17.72 53.77 -11.55
CA LYS A 864 18.81 54.75 -11.71
C LYS A 864 19.00 55.65 -10.49
N THR A 865 17.97 55.82 -9.67
CA THR A 865 17.99 56.59 -8.43
C THR A 865 18.24 55.74 -7.18
N GLN A 866 18.03 54.42 -7.26
CA GLN A 866 18.16 53.47 -6.15
C GLN A 866 18.69 52.11 -6.65
N SER A 867 20.01 51.93 -6.54
CA SER A 867 20.74 50.74 -6.99
C SER A 867 21.46 50.01 -5.85
N LYS A 868 21.29 50.49 -4.62
CA LYS A 868 21.88 49.93 -3.40
C LYS A 868 20.83 49.92 -2.29
N TYR A 869 20.69 48.79 -1.60
CA TYR A 869 19.70 48.57 -0.55
C TYR A 869 20.35 48.03 0.73
N ASP A 870 20.28 48.82 1.81
CA ASP A 870 20.81 48.45 3.14
C ASP A 870 19.67 47.92 4.01
N MET A 871 19.57 46.61 4.14
CA MET A 871 18.42 45.94 4.78
C MET A 871 18.43 46.11 6.29
N THR A 872 19.55 46.49 6.90
CA THR A 872 19.62 46.78 8.35
C THR A 872 18.84 48.04 8.77
N ARG A 873 18.55 48.93 7.81
CA ARG A 873 17.89 50.21 8.05
C ARG A 873 16.42 50.21 7.66
N ILE A 874 15.98 49.15 7.01
CA ILE A 874 14.65 49.02 6.44
C ILE A 874 13.96 47.96 7.29
N GLY A 875 12.81 48.26 7.91
CA GLY A 875 12.10 47.36 8.82
C GLY A 875 11.42 46.19 8.13
N ILE A 876 12.13 45.53 7.22
CA ILE A 876 11.70 44.36 6.45
C ILE A 876 12.43 43.15 7.03
N ASP A 877 11.70 42.08 7.35
CA ASP A 877 12.19 40.82 7.93
C ASP A 877 13.06 39.98 6.97
N MET A 878 13.79 40.63 6.07
CA MET A 878 14.78 39.99 5.19
C MET A 878 16.22 40.16 5.67
N ASN A 879 16.47 41.07 6.63
CA ASN A 879 17.79 41.25 7.22
C ASN A 879 18.17 40.00 8.00
N LYS A 880 19.23 39.30 7.56
CA LYS A 880 19.65 38.01 8.13
C LYS A 880 18.62 36.88 8.04
N ALA A 881 17.70 36.96 7.09
CA ALA A 881 16.78 35.87 6.80
C ALA A 881 16.98 35.32 5.38
N ALA A 882 17.81 35.96 4.54
CA ALA A 882 17.96 35.53 3.16
C ALA A 882 18.59 34.12 3.08
N SER A 883 17.77 33.16 2.67
CA SER A 883 18.14 31.75 2.54
C SER A 883 18.06 31.23 1.10
N SER A 884 17.44 31.94 0.17
CA SER A 884 17.60 31.69 -1.28
C SER A 884 17.39 32.95 -2.11
N VAL A 885 17.83 32.93 -3.38
CA VAL A 885 17.76 34.10 -4.27
C VAL A 885 17.41 33.72 -5.72
N GLN A 886 16.44 34.44 -6.31
CA GLN A 886 16.13 34.39 -7.74
C GLN A 886 16.52 35.68 -8.45
N VAL A 887 16.86 35.59 -9.72
CA VAL A 887 17.16 36.73 -10.58
C VAL A 887 15.95 37.11 -11.43
N VAL A 888 15.70 38.41 -11.58
CA VAL A 888 14.67 38.93 -12.49
C VAL A 888 15.15 38.77 -13.92
N LYS A 889 14.54 37.84 -14.68
CA LYS A 889 14.95 37.50 -16.05
C LYS A 889 14.29 38.41 -17.10
N ALA A 890 13.08 38.90 -16.83
CA ALA A 890 12.44 39.97 -17.62
C ALA A 890 11.50 40.84 -16.78
N ILE A 891 11.22 42.05 -17.28
CA ILE A 891 10.16 42.92 -16.77
C ILE A 891 9.23 43.29 -17.92
N GLY A 892 7.95 42.95 -17.78
CA GLY A 892 6.88 43.32 -18.71
C GLY A 892 6.13 44.55 -18.22
N TYR A 893 5.68 45.40 -19.14
CA TYR A 893 4.94 46.64 -18.85
C TYR A 893 3.65 46.69 -19.66
N THR A 894 2.59 47.26 -19.07
CA THR A 894 1.29 47.35 -19.74
C THR A 894 1.18 48.45 -20.79
N GLU A 895 2.15 49.37 -20.83
CA GLU A 895 2.20 50.43 -21.83
C GLU A 895 3.54 50.44 -22.56
N SER A 896 3.55 51.05 -23.75
CA SER A 896 4.78 51.33 -24.48
C SER A 896 5.71 52.26 -23.69
N PHE A 897 6.99 52.19 -24.00
CA PHE A 897 8.12 52.92 -23.44
C PHE A 897 8.33 52.67 -21.94
N TYR A 898 8.06 51.43 -21.50
CA TYR A 898 8.26 50.94 -20.13
C TYR A 898 7.46 51.72 -19.09
N ARG A 899 6.19 51.99 -19.40
CA ARG A 899 5.25 52.74 -18.57
C ARG A 899 4.06 51.86 -18.16
N GLY A 900 3.24 52.37 -17.24
CA GLY A 900 2.07 51.65 -16.71
C GLY A 900 2.43 50.64 -15.63
N ASP A 901 1.53 49.68 -15.41
CA ASP A 901 1.74 48.57 -14.47
C ASP A 901 2.85 47.65 -15.00
N TRP A 902 3.54 46.97 -14.08
CA TRP A 902 4.68 46.12 -14.43
C TRP A 902 4.68 44.80 -13.65
N VAL A 903 5.33 43.79 -14.22
CA VAL A 903 5.52 42.47 -13.59
C VAL A 903 6.96 41.99 -13.75
N ASN A 904 7.55 41.50 -12.65
CA ASN A 904 8.84 40.82 -12.67
C ASN A 904 8.63 39.34 -12.99
N ILE A 905 9.40 38.82 -13.95
CA ILE A 905 9.28 37.45 -14.42
C ILE A 905 10.61 36.74 -14.10
N MET A 906 10.55 35.79 -13.15
CA MET A 906 11.73 35.10 -12.60
C MET A 906 12.06 33.79 -13.34
N GLY A 907 11.16 33.27 -14.16
CA GLY A 907 11.35 31.99 -14.83
C GLY A 907 10.25 31.67 -15.85
N ASP A 908 10.30 30.45 -16.37
CA ASP A 908 9.33 29.94 -17.34
C ASP A 908 7.92 30.07 -16.77
N THR A 909 7.08 30.87 -17.46
CA THR A 909 5.75 31.22 -16.98
C THR A 909 4.72 30.77 -18.02
N PRO A 910 4.03 29.63 -17.78
CA PRO A 910 3.10 29.08 -18.76
C PRO A 910 1.81 29.89 -18.87
N LEU A 911 1.57 30.80 -17.91
CA LEU A 911 0.37 31.61 -17.83
C LEU A 911 0.63 33.01 -17.25
N LEU A 912 0.52 34.04 -18.09
CA LEU A 912 0.67 35.44 -17.65
C LEU A 912 -0.65 36.08 -17.18
N ASP A 913 -1.81 35.47 -17.43
CA ASP A 913 -3.13 36.04 -17.10
C ASP A 913 -3.61 35.80 -15.66
N GLY A 914 -2.74 35.28 -14.78
CA GLY A 914 -2.98 35.15 -13.35
C GLY A 914 -3.92 33.98 -12.99
N GLY A 915 -3.45 33.10 -12.11
CA GLY A 915 -4.19 31.97 -11.55
C GLY A 915 -3.47 31.44 -10.32
N TYR A 916 -4.20 30.84 -9.36
CA TYR A 916 -3.64 30.36 -8.08
C TYR A 916 -2.75 29.11 -8.20
N GLU A 917 -2.62 28.55 -9.40
CA GLU A 917 -1.98 27.25 -9.60
C GLU A 917 -0.45 27.30 -9.74
N TYR A 918 0.15 28.46 -10.04
CA TYR A 918 1.60 28.54 -10.26
C TYR A 918 2.23 29.82 -9.72
N TRP A 919 2.78 29.69 -8.49
CA TRP A 919 3.61 30.65 -7.75
C TRP A 919 2.86 31.94 -7.36
N GLU A 920 3.16 32.48 -6.17
CA GLU A 920 2.52 33.66 -5.53
C GLU A 920 1.79 34.64 -6.47
N TYR A 921 0.53 34.94 -6.15
CA TYR A 921 -0.35 35.99 -6.71
C TYR A 921 0.25 36.82 -7.87
N MET A 922 0.39 36.22 -9.06
CA MET A 922 0.78 36.99 -10.24
C MET A 922 -0.43 37.83 -10.71
N PRO A 923 -0.29 39.17 -10.82
CA PRO A 923 -1.35 40.00 -11.35
C PRO A 923 -1.66 39.56 -12.79
N ASN A 924 -2.94 39.56 -13.17
CA ASN A 924 -3.37 39.20 -14.53
C ASN A 924 -2.75 40.16 -15.55
N PHE A 925 -1.67 39.72 -16.18
CA PHE A 925 -0.84 40.46 -17.13
C PHE A 925 -0.96 39.91 -18.57
N GLY A 926 -1.62 38.76 -18.72
CA GLY A 926 -1.80 38.11 -20.01
C GLY A 926 -2.66 38.97 -20.94
N GLY A 927 -2.17 39.12 -22.17
CA GLY A 927 -2.80 39.96 -23.18
C GLY A 927 -2.71 41.46 -22.89
N LYS A 928 -1.84 41.88 -21.95
CA LYS A 928 -1.69 43.29 -21.55
C LYS A 928 -0.28 43.84 -21.73
N MET A 929 0.70 43.02 -22.12
CA MET A 929 2.09 43.48 -22.24
C MET A 929 2.31 44.26 -23.54
N SER A 930 2.77 45.51 -23.41
CA SER A 930 3.05 46.44 -24.51
C SER A 930 4.53 46.83 -24.65
N SER A 931 5.33 46.66 -23.60
CA SER A 931 6.80 46.73 -23.70
C SER A 931 7.48 45.76 -22.74
N VAL A 932 8.72 45.37 -23.04
CA VAL A 932 9.44 44.34 -22.27
C VAL A 932 10.95 44.60 -22.25
N LYS A 933 11.57 44.37 -21.10
CA LYS A 933 13.03 44.35 -20.91
C LYS A 933 13.48 42.94 -20.53
N VAL A 934 14.53 42.42 -21.14
CA VAL A 934 15.12 41.12 -20.79
C VAL A 934 16.53 41.32 -20.24
N ALA A 935 16.86 40.60 -19.16
CA ALA A 935 18.16 40.72 -18.51
C ALA A 935 19.29 40.15 -19.39
N GLU A 936 20.51 40.65 -19.22
CA GLU A 936 21.68 40.07 -19.91
C GLU A 936 21.88 38.60 -19.51
N GLY A 937 22.25 37.74 -20.46
CA GLY A 937 22.42 36.29 -20.26
C GLY A 937 21.15 35.46 -20.48
N TYR A 938 20.01 36.09 -20.80
CA TYR A 938 18.76 35.39 -21.09
C TYR A 938 18.15 35.83 -22.41
N THR A 939 17.71 34.89 -23.25
CA THR A 939 16.76 35.15 -24.33
C THR A 939 15.37 34.75 -23.86
N ALA A 940 14.40 35.66 -23.95
CA ALA A 940 13.01 35.38 -23.62
C ALA A 940 12.17 35.19 -24.89
N ARG A 941 11.51 34.05 -24.99
CA ARG A 941 10.52 33.77 -26.02
C ARG A 941 9.12 34.01 -25.48
N VAL A 942 8.44 35.00 -26.05
CA VAL A 942 7.11 35.45 -25.61
C VAL A 942 6.06 34.92 -26.59
N TYR A 943 5.05 34.22 -26.07
CA TYR A 943 4.03 33.50 -26.85
C TYR A 943 2.67 34.17 -26.75
N ASP A 944 1.88 34.09 -27.83
CA ASP A 944 0.52 34.64 -27.91
C ASP A 944 -0.57 33.70 -27.37
N LYS A 945 -0.20 32.50 -26.93
CA LYS A 945 -1.06 31.55 -26.21
C LYS A 945 -0.41 31.07 -24.91
N ARG A 946 -1.20 30.36 -24.10
CA ARG A 946 -0.79 29.69 -22.86
C ARG A 946 0.13 28.50 -23.16
N ASP A 947 0.83 28.02 -22.13
CA ASP A 947 1.65 26.81 -22.14
C ASP A 947 2.71 26.77 -23.26
N TYR A 948 3.26 27.94 -23.59
CA TYR A 948 4.32 28.13 -24.60
C TYR A 948 3.90 27.75 -26.02
N GLN A 949 2.62 27.94 -26.35
CA GLN A 949 2.06 27.62 -27.66
C GLN A 949 1.78 28.88 -28.50
N GLY A 950 1.49 28.68 -29.79
CA GLY A 950 1.10 29.76 -30.69
C GLY A 950 2.27 30.50 -31.34
N SER A 951 2.00 31.72 -31.80
CA SER A 951 3.02 32.58 -32.40
C SER A 951 3.90 33.18 -31.31
N TYR A 952 5.17 33.45 -31.62
CA TYR A 952 6.09 34.02 -30.65
C TYR A 952 7.01 35.07 -31.23
N ILE A 953 7.58 35.87 -30.33
CA ILE A 953 8.76 36.71 -30.59
C ILE A 953 9.88 36.33 -29.64
N ASP A 954 11.12 36.43 -30.10
CA ASP A 954 12.30 36.33 -29.26
C ASP A 954 12.81 37.73 -28.92
N VAL A 955 13.04 37.96 -27.64
CA VAL A 955 13.68 39.17 -27.09
C VAL A 955 15.02 38.75 -26.51
N LYS A 956 16.11 39.19 -27.14
CA LYS A 956 17.46 38.65 -26.88
C LYS A 956 18.06 39.21 -25.59
N SER A 957 19.15 38.59 -25.12
CA SER A 957 19.92 39.06 -23.95
C SER A 957 20.21 40.56 -23.99
N GLY A 958 19.76 41.25 -22.93
CA GLY A 958 19.93 42.70 -22.76
C GLY A 958 19.09 43.57 -23.70
N GLU A 959 18.28 42.97 -24.58
CA GLU A 959 17.40 43.70 -25.49
C GLU A 959 16.24 44.33 -24.70
N MET A 960 15.96 45.59 -24.99
CA MET A 960 14.83 46.32 -24.46
C MET A 960 13.93 46.74 -25.62
N ILE A 961 12.69 46.24 -25.64
CA ILE A 961 11.72 46.58 -26.67
C ILE A 961 10.74 47.61 -26.12
N PRO A 962 10.84 48.89 -26.54
CA PRO A 962 10.02 49.95 -25.99
C PRO A 962 8.59 49.90 -26.51
N ASP A 963 8.30 49.22 -27.61
CA ASP A 963 6.93 49.12 -28.12
C ASP A 963 6.77 47.83 -28.93
N LEU A 964 5.98 46.89 -28.40
CA LEU A 964 5.74 45.58 -28.99
C LEU A 964 4.87 45.65 -30.26
N SER A 965 4.19 46.77 -30.53
CA SER A 965 3.44 46.95 -31.77
C SER A 965 4.38 46.94 -32.99
N ASN A 966 5.63 47.39 -32.82
CA ASN A 966 6.68 47.31 -33.84
C ASN A 966 7.08 45.86 -34.19
N ARG A 967 6.72 44.89 -33.34
CA ARG A 967 6.90 43.44 -33.57
C ARG A 967 5.56 42.75 -33.84
N SER A 968 4.47 43.50 -34.04
CA SER A 968 3.10 42.97 -34.18
C SER A 968 2.64 42.09 -33.00
N PHE A 969 3.19 42.32 -31.80
CA PHE A 969 3.01 41.49 -30.61
C PHE A 969 2.44 42.24 -29.40
N ASP A 970 2.00 43.48 -29.60
CA ASP A 970 1.38 44.31 -28.58
C ASP A 970 0.13 43.65 -28.00
N ASN A 971 0.02 43.62 -26.66
CA ASN A 971 -1.14 43.07 -25.93
C ASN A 971 -1.50 41.62 -26.30
N LYS A 972 -0.51 40.82 -26.73
CA LYS A 972 -0.72 39.41 -27.10
C LYS A 972 -0.10 38.40 -26.17
N ALA A 973 0.90 38.80 -25.38
CA ALA A 973 1.67 37.87 -24.57
C ALA A 973 0.81 37.13 -23.53
N LEU A 974 0.74 35.80 -23.62
CA LEU A 974 0.01 34.93 -22.70
C LEU A 974 0.89 33.91 -21.97
N SER A 975 2.08 33.58 -22.50
CA SER A 975 3.10 32.80 -21.79
C SER A 975 4.51 33.20 -22.24
N ILE A 976 5.52 32.88 -21.44
CA ILE A 976 6.92 33.28 -21.70
C ILE A 976 7.91 32.23 -21.21
N LYS A 977 8.86 31.86 -22.07
CA LYS A 977 9.89 30.86 -21.79
C LYS A 977 11.29 31.46 -21.93
N PHE A 978 12.21 31.11 -21.04
CA PHE A 978 13.57 31.62 -21.04
C PHE A 978 14.58 30.58 -21.51
N PHE A 979 15.60 31.07 -22.20
CA PHE A 979 16.77 30.30 -22.61
C PHE A 979 18.00 31.03 -22.09
N ILE A 980 18.92 30.28 -21.47
CA ILE A 980 20.20 30.85 -21.01
C ILE A 980 21.08 31.02 -22.25
N ASP A 981 21.46 32.27 -22.52
CA ASP A 981 22.42 32.58 -23.57
C ASP A 981 23.80 32.17 -23.05
N LYS A 982 24.27 30.98 -23.47
CA LYS A 982 25.66 30.59 -23.23
C LYS A 982 26.54 31.68 -23.84
N ALA A 983 27.31 32.37 -23.00
CA ALA A 983 28.29 33.33 -23.51
C ALA A 983 29.17 32.62 -24.55
N LYS A 984 29.35 33.31 -25.67
CA LYS A 984 30.42 33.04 -26.63
C LYS A 984 31.79 33.19 -25.99
#